data_AF-A0A358N2I2-F1
#
_entry.id   AF-A0A358N2I2-F1
#
_cell.length_a   1.000
_cell.length_b   1.000
_cell.length_c   1.000
_cell.angle_alpha   90.00
_cell.angle_beta   90.00
_cell.angle_gamma   90.00
#
_symmetry.space_group_name_H-M   'P 1'
#
loop_
_entity.id
_entity.type
_entity.pdbx_description
1 polymer ?
#
loop_
_entity_poly.entity_id
_entity_poly.type
_entity_poly.pdbx_seq_one_letter_code
_entity_poly.pdbx_strand_id
1 'polypeptide(L)'
;MMNAFRSWYWVRAMGPTFLGLFLMFQLPAMGASVDQIGEGTRHPLQGKEIDWIDGDYVLRNDQVVAVIARPSAQRHANMTVRSVGACIIDFTRLDVESDQLSCYYPLAGRYQFFDDGLVETGDLDGGGVFWRCRSTAATARNGTLATIEYQLRDGDPYLTVIKTVTGDDVSKVAAADSIRADQTFVVGTLAKTTTGYCEDRHFRQTYGFESGFGAETPQWSASGRSRQIKYGADAADRSDNRVQWLTRIYAASSPLDLWGLTSGAKGQDFIVSGAVGEHPRIKLSVIAGDVGSLELPCEWRSAADGKSVVHLPPGQYRVRGEAIGHLPVEVDIEVTSETKKFAIKLGAATTVQVNVVSENGLPIPCKASFFGSKGEGGKMTPDPVFGIESQSGAVGNCVYSADGQFVRSIPPGTYDLLLSRGPEYDAVFERIQIAEGQQREVQATLKRVVDTTGWVSAELHSHSSPSGDNTSDQLGRVENLVCEQIDFAPCTEHQRIESYDDQLEKLGAKRFMATCTGMELTGSPLPINHQNAFPLKWKPYSQDGGGPKTSSNPVTQIARLAMWDDDSDKLVQTNHPNVNQIVGDRDLDGKPDGGFSKMLDFMDVMEVHPPEGIFMTSEEVKEMKRPGTNRILPWMDLLKSGRRIPGVVNTDAHYNWNGSGWLRNWIRSSTDSPAKIQTAEMVDRLEKGQVIMSTGPFMTVQLHHPALDAPALIGDSVTVEGTDVELAIKVQCANWMDVNRVEVFVNGEMQPELSRNRKDQPQAFG
;
A
#
# COMPACT_ATOMS: atom_id res chain seq x y z
N MET A 1 -17.36 -25.45 57.92
CA MET A 1 -18.26 -26.46 57.32
C MET A 1 -19.29 -25.69 56.50
N MET A 2 -19.06 -25.21 55.27
CA MET A 2 -18.41 -25.76 54.07
C MET A 2 -19.04 -27.04 53.51
N ASN A 3 -19.30 -26.94 52.19
CA ASN A 3 -19.64 -27.97 51.20
C ASN A 3 -21.15 -28.22 51.02
N ALA A 4 -21.73 -28.25 49.83
CA ALA A 4 -21.17 -28.32 48.47
C ALA A 4 -22.22 -27.78 47.48
N PHE A 5 -21.78 -27.17 46.37
CA PHE A 5 -22.07 -27.63 45.01
C PHE A 5 -21.35 -26.69 44.01
N ARG A 6 -20.47 -27.31 43.21
CA ARG A 6 -19.57 -26.68 42.24
C ARG A 6 -19.86 -27.25 40.87
N SER A 7 -19.66 -26.38 39.88
CA SER A 7 -19.56 -26.62 38.44
C SER A 7 -20.85 -27.01 37.73
N TRP A 8 -21.12 -26.34 36.61
CA TRP A 8 -21.22 -26.93 35.27
C TRP A 8 -20.90 -25.83 34.26
N TYR A 9 -19.93 -26.12 33.39
CA TYR A 9 -19.47 -25.29 32.29
C TYR A 9 -20.55 -25.19 31.22
N TRP A 10 -20.91 -23.97 30.82
CA TRP A 10 -21.71 -23.73 29.61
C TRP A 10 -20.78 -23.50 28.43
N VAL A 11 -20.74 -24.49 27.54
CA VAL A 11 -20.37 -24.32 26.13
C VAL A 11 -21.38 -23.34 25.53
N ARG A 12 -20.96 -22.12 25.20
CA ARG A 12 -21.81 -21.20 24.44
C ARG A 12 -21.71 -21.56 22.96
N ALA A 13 -22.85 -22.04 22.47
CA ALA A 13 -23.14 -22.29 21.07
C ALA A 13 -22.86 -21.04 20.21
N MET A 14 -22.20 -21.28 19.08
CA MET A 14 -22.06 -20.33 17.98
C MET A 14 -23.46 -19.96 17.48
N GLY A 15 -23.79 -18.66 17.51
CA GLY A 15 -24.88 -18.11 16.73
C GLY A 15 -24.48 -18.06 15.25
N PRO A 16 -25.42 -18.17 14.31
CA PRO A 16 -25.09 -18.27 12.89
C PRO A 16 -24.60 -16.91 12.41
N THR A 17 -23.30 -16.80 12.18
CA THR A 17 -22.75 -15.79 11.28
C THR A 17 -23.41 -16.03 9.92
N PHE A 18 -24.09 -15.03 9.38
CA PHE A 18 -24.52 -15.02 7.98
C PHE A 18 -23.27 -15.04 7.10
N LEU A 19 -22.67 -16.22 6.93
CA LEU A 19 -21.75 -16.50 5.85
C LEU A 19 -22.65 -16.52 4.61
N GLY A 20 -22.55 -15.48 3.78
CA GLY A 20 -23.06 -15.52 2.42
C GLY A 20 -22.35 -16.66 1.69
N LEU A 21 -22.91 -17.86 1.78
CA LEU A 21 -22.49 -19.01 1.02
C LEU A 21 -22.90 -18.72 -0.43
N PHE A 22 -22.05 -18.01 -1.18
CA PHE A 22 -22.10 -18.05 -2.63
C PHE A 22 -21.73 -19.48 -3.03
N LEU A 23 -22.75 -20.34 -3.08
CA LEU A 23 -22.71 -21.55 -3.89
C LEU A 23 -22.42 -21.07 -5.32
N MET A 24 -21.16 -21.18 -5.74
CA MET A 24 -20.82 -21.25 -7.15
C MET A 24 -21.51 -22.50 -7.69
N PHE A 25 -22.74 -22.34 -8.16
CA PHE A 25 -23.23 -23.21 -9.21
C PHE A 25 -22.20 -23.13 -10.33
N GLN A 26 -21.67 -24.28 -10.75
CA GLN A 26 -21.02 -24.38 -12.06
C GLN A 26 -22.10 -24.04 -13.09
N LEU A 27 -22.24 -22.74 -13.36
CA LEU A 27 -22.96 -22.25 -14.52
C LEU A 27 -22.24 -22.85 -15.75
N PRO A 28 -22.99 -23.21 -16.80
CA PRO A 28 -22.39 -23.69 -18.05
C PRO A 28 -21.32 -22.68 -18.50
N ALA A 29 -20.31 -23.17 -19.23
CA ALA A 29 -19.26 -22.32 -19.81
C ALA A 29 -19.93 -21.07 -20.40
N MET A 30 -19.72 -19.92 -19.75
CA MET A 30 -20.32 -18.69 -20.24
C MET A 30 -19.59 -18.36 -21.54
N GLY A 31 -20.34 -18.20 -22.61
CA GLY A 31 -19.82 -17.52 -23.80
C GLY A 31 -19.23 -16.18 -23.37
N ALA A 32 -18.22 -15.72 -24.09
CA ALA A 32 -17.58 -14.45 -23.79
C ALA A 32 -18.63 -13.33 -23.76
N SER A 33 -18.51 -12.41 -22.81
CA SER A 33 -19.39 -11.25 -22.67
C SER A 33 -18.59 -9.97 -22.62
N VAL A 34 -19.23 -8.89 -23.08
CA VAL A 34 -18.75 -7.52 -22.96
C VAL A 34 -19.87 -6.69 -22.33
N ASP A 35 -19.59 -6.11 -21.18
CA ASP A 35 -20.57 -5.36 -20.40
C ASP A 35 -19.96 -4.03 -19.95
N GLN A 36 -20.77 -2.97 -19.92
CA GLN A 36 -20.37 -1.73 -19.26
C GLN A 36 -20.62 -1.87 -17.75
N ILE A 37 -19.60 -1.56 -16.96
CA ILE A 37 -19.65 -1.58 -15.51
C ILE A 37 -20.55 -0.42 -15.03
N GLY A 38 -21.50 -0.75 -14.19
CA GLY A 38 -22.39 0.20 -13.53
C GLY A 38 -23.13 -0.47 -12.38
N GLU A 39 -24.08 0.26 -11.80
CA GLU A 39 -24.89 -0.26 -10.69
C GLU A 39 -25.62 -1.55 -11.12
N GLY A 40 -25.32 -2.67 -10.44
CA GLY A 40 -25.85 -4.00 -10.74
C GLY A 40 -25.00 -4.86 -11.68
N THR A 41 -24.04 -4.30 -12.40
CA THR A 41 -23.07 -5.04 -13.26
C THR A 41 -21.63 -4.96 -12.73
N ARG A 42 -21.43 -4.39 -11.54
CA ARG A 42 -20.12 -4.36 -10.86
C ARG A 42 -19.56 -5.76 -10.67
N HIS A 43 -18.32 -5.95 -11.08
CA HIS A 43 -17.60 -7.21 -10.93
C HIS A 43 -16.50 -7.03 -9.89
N PRO A 44 -16.61 -7.58 -8.67
CA PRO A 44 -15.50 -7.59 -7.74
C PRO A 44 -14.39 -8.45 -8.36
N LEU A 45 -13.22 -7.85 -8.60
CA LEU A 45 -12.01 -8.54 -9.00
C LEU A 45 -11.09 -8.64 -7.78
N GLN A 46 -10.30 -9.70 -7.71
CA GLN A 46 -9.24 -9.82 -6.71
C GLN A 46 -7.89 -9.42 -7.30
N GLY A 47 -7.10 -8.72 -6.50
CA GLY A 47 -5.83 -8.15 -6.91
C GLY A 47 -5.44 -7.00 -5.99
N LYS A 48 -4.22 -6.50 -6.18
CA LYS A 48 -3.74 -5.31 -5.47
C LYS A 48 -4.12 -4.02 -6.20
N GLU A 49 -4.12 -4.06 -7.52
CA GLU A 49 -4.26 -2.91 -8.42
C GLU A 49 -5.67 -2.80 -9.00
N ILE A 50 -6.70 -2.95 -8.17
CA ILE A 50 -8.09 -2.87 -8.65
C ILE A 50 -8.53 -1.42 -8.82
N ASP A 51 -8.56 -0.95 -10.07
CA ASP A 51 -8.71 0.48 -10.40
C ASP A 51 -9.96 0.81 -11.25
N TRP A 52 -10.81 -0.17 -11.53
CA TRP A 52 -12.04 0.04 -12.29
C TRP A 52 -13.07 0.93 -11.57
N ILE A 53 -13.83 1.69 -12.35
CA ILE A 53 -14.94 2.54 -11.87
C ILE A 53 -16.18 2.38 -12.76
N ASP A 54 -17.32 2.93 -12.32
CA ASP A 54 -18.54 2.91 -13.11
C ASP A 54 -18.32 3.63 -14.46
N GLY A 55 -18.72 2.97 -15.55
CA GLY A 55 -18.57 3.40 -16.93
C GLY A 55 -17.45 2.70 -17.70
N ASP A 56 -16.50 2.05 -17.02
CA ASP A 56 -15.51 1.16 -17.64
C ASP A 56 -16.18 -0.10 -18.23
N TYR A 57 -15.45 -0.89 -19.00
CA TYR A 57 -15.99 -2.08 -19.69
C TYR A 57 -15.29 -3.35 -19.20
N VAL A 58 -16.04 -4.40 -18.94
CA VAL A 58 -15.50 -5.72 -18.62
C VAL A 58 -15.69 -6.67 -19.81
N LEU A 59 -14.61 -7.31 -20.25
CA LEU A 59 -14.66 -8.45 -21.16
C LEU A 59 -14.29 -9.69 -20.36
N ARG A 60 -15.07 -10.76 -20.47
CA ARG A 60 -14.79 -12.01 -19.77
C ARG A 60 -15.25 -13.22 -20.54
N ASN A 61 -14.60 -14.35 -20.35
CA ASN A 61 -15.04 -15.67 -20.81
C ASN A 61 -14.91 -16.67 -19.65
N ASP A 62 -14.73 -17.96 -19.94
CA ASP A 62 -14.52 -19.02 -18.96
C ASP A 62 -13.07 -19.14 -18.44
N GLN A 63 -12.13 -18.35 -18.99
CA GLN A 63 -10.70 -18.41 -18.67
C GLN A 63 -10.19 -17.13 -18.00
N VAL A 64 -10.53 -15.96 -18.56
CA VAL A 64 -9.96 -14.67 -18.19
C VAL A 64 -11.00 -13.57 -18.09
N VAL A 65 -10.65 -12.50 -17.38
CA VAL A 65 -11.40 -11.25 -17.28
C VAL A 65 -10.45 -10.08 -17.48
N ALA A 66 -10.88 -9.11 -18.28
CA ALA A 66 -10.16 -7.87 -18.60
C ALA A 66 -11.07 -6.67 -18.39
N VAL A 67 -10.56 -5.61 -17.77
CA VAL A 67 -11.25 -4.32 -17.69
C VAL A 67 -10.58 -3.31 -18.61
N ILE A 68 -11.38 -2.69 -19.46
CA ILE A 68 -11.00 -1.60 -20.36
C ILE A 68 -11.53 -0.30 -19.80
N ALA A 69 -10.64 0.65 -19.54
CA ALA A 69 -11.01 1.97 -19.06
C ALA A 69 -11.85 2.74 -20.10
N ARG A 70 -12.94 3.37 -19.65
CA ARG A 70 -13.80 4.18 -20.50
C ARG A 70 -13.01 5.28 -21.20
N PRO A 71 -13.17 5.47 -22.53
CA PRO A 71 -12.56 6.59 -23.23
C PRO A 71 -13.00 7.92 -22.61
N SER A 72 -12.06 8.65 -22.02
CA SER A 72 -12.30 9.97 -21.43
C SER A 72 -10.98 10.65 -21.13
N ALA A 73 -10.91 11.96 -21.37
CA ALA A 73 -9.76 12.78 -20.95
C ALA A 73 -9.58 12.83 -19.43
N GLN A 74 -10.62 12.48 -18.67
CA GLN A 74 -10.63 12.56 -17.21
C GLN A 74 -10.38 11.21 -16.54
N ARG A 75 -10.31 10.11 -17.32
CA ARG A 75 -10.13 8.77 -16.76
C ARG A 75 -8.66 8.54 -16.41
N HIS A 76 -8.39 8.34 -15.12
CA HIS A 76 -7.07 8.01 -14.57
C HIS A 76 -7.23 6.82 -13.62
N ALA A 77 -6.40 5.79 -13.74
CA ALA A 77 -6.45 4.64 -12.82
C ALA A 77 -6.10 5.10 -11.39
N ASN A 78 -4.98 5.81 -11.26
CA ASN A 78 -4.53 6.41 -9.99
C ASN A 78 -3.62 7.63 -10.25
N MET A 79 -2.97 8.18 -9.22
CA MET A 79 -2.12 9.38 -9.34
C MET A 79 -1.03 9.23 -10.41
N THR A 80 -0.38 8.07 -10.49
CA THR A 80 0.78 7.87 -11.38
C THR A 80 0.42 7.20 -12.71
N VAL A 81 -0.80 6.66 -12.82
CA VAL A 81 -1.29 5.95 -14.00
C VAL A 81 -2.47 6.72 -14.60
N ARG A 82 -2.11 7.66 -15.48
CA ARG A 82 -3.03 8.67 -16.02
C ARG A 82 -3.41 8.42 -17.46
N SER A 83 -4.46 9.11 -17.89
CA SER A 83 -4.99 9.11 -19.27
C SER A 83 -5.20 7.70 -19.83
N VAL A 84 -5.91 6.87 -19.07
CA VAL A 84 -6.04 5.43 -19.33
C VAL A 84 -7.21 5.08 -20.25
N GLY A 85 -7.88 6.06 -20.86
CA GLY A 85 -8.99 5.79 -21.78
C GLY A 85 -8.60 4.77 -22.87
N ALA A 86 -9.44 3.75 -23.06
CA ALA A 86 -9.22 2.59 -23.93
C ALA A 86 -8.03 1.68 -23.58
N CYS A 87 -7.40 1.84 -22.41
CA CYS A 87 -6.33 0.96 -21.92
C CYS A 87 -6.92 -0.20 -21.12
N ILE A 88 -6.14 -1.28 -20.96
CA ILE A 88 -6.49 -2.36 -20.02
C ILE A 88 -5.94 -1.96 -18.65
N ILE A 89 -6.82 -1.88 -17.66
CA ILE A 89 -6.47 -1.43 -16.29
C ILE A 89 -6.56 -2.56 -15.26
N ASP A 90 -7.21 -3.66 -15.60
CA ASP A 90 -7.23 -4.88 -14.80
C ASP A 90 -7.22 -6.08 -15.76
N PHE A 91 -6.43 -7.11 -15.49
CA PHE A 91 -6.43 -8.35 -16.26
C PHE A 91 -6.02 -9.55 -15.42
N THR A 92 -6.88 -10.56 -15.32
CA THR A 92 -6.56 -11.75 -14.52
C THR A 92 -7.27 -13.00 -15.02
N ARG A 93 -6.83 -14.16 -14.50
CA ARG A 93 -7.47 -15.45 -14.74
C ARG A 93 -8.59 -15.67 -13.73
N LEU A 94 -9.64 -16.38 -14.14
CA LEU A 94 -10.78 -16.67 -13.26
C LEU A 94 -10.51 -17.79 -12.25
N ASP A 95 -9.58 -18.69 -12.54
CA ASP A 95 -9.26 -19.80 -11.63
C ASP A 95 -8.36 -19.35 -10.45
N VAL A 96 -7.59 -18.28 -10.64
CA VAL A 96 -6.71 -17.69 -9.63
C VAL A 96 -6.64 -16.17 -9.83
N GLU A 97 -7.71 -15.45 -9.50
CA GLU A 97 -7.74 -13.99 -9.61
C GLU A 97 -6.67 -13.35 -8.71
N SER A 98 -5.81 -12.53 -9.30
CA SER A 98 -4.70 -11.85 -8.61
C SER A 98 -4.14 -10.71 -9.45
N ASP A 99 -4.97 -9.77 -9.88
CA ASP A 99 -4.52 -8.65 -10.71
C ASP A 99 -3.44 -7.79 -10.01
N GLN A 100 -2.40 -7.44 -10.76
CA GLN A 100 -1.28 -6.57 -10.37
C GLN A 100 -0.89 -5.62 -11.51
N LEU A 101 -1.73 -5.50 -12.55
CA LEU A 101 -1.41 -4.71 -13.73
C LEU A 101 -1.97 -3.31 -13.52
N SER A 102 -1.12 -2.35 -13.18
CA SER A 102 -1.63 -0.98 -13.05
C SER A 102 -2.19 -0.44 -14.37
N CYS A 103 -1.54 -0.71 -15.53
CA CYS A 103 -2.12 -0.45 -16.85
C CYS A 103 -1.30 -1.05 -18.01
N TYR A 104 -1.98 -1.61 -19.01
CA TYR A 104 -1.45 -1.82 -20.36
C TYR A 104 -1.94 -0.72 -21.32
N TYR A 105 -1.00 0.06 -21.83
CA TYR A 105 -1.19 1.10 -22.82
C TYR A 105 -0.92 0.55 -24.23
N PRO A 106 -1.95 0.22 -25.02
CA PRO A 106 -1.76 -0.12 -26.43
C PRO A 106 -1.13 1.06 -27.17
N LEU A 107 -0.42 0.77 -28.27
CA LEU A 107 0.25 1.79 -29.09
C LEU A 107 1.29 2.61 -28.30
N ALA A 108 1.73 2.11 -27.14
CA ALA A 108 2.61 2.79 -26.20
C ALA A 108 2.10 4.18 -25.76
N GLY A 109 0.78 4.36 -25.67
CA GLY A 109 0.16 5.62 -25.21
C GLY A 109 0.30 6.79 -26.20
N ARG A 110 0.57 6.52 -27.48
CA ARG A 110 0.78 7.55 -28.52
C ARG A 110 -0.51 8.18 -29.06
N TYR A 111 -1.67 7.70 -28.63
CA TYR A 111 -2.99 8.14 -29.09
C TYR A 111 -3.90 8.41 -27.90
N GLN A 112 -4.80 9.38 -28.08
CA GLN A 112 -5.77 9.81 -27.08
C GLN A 112 -7.15 9.21 -27.40
N PHE A 113 -7.79 8.61 -26.40
CA PHE A 113 -9.13 8.03 -26.50
C PHE A 113 -10.01 8.74 -25.48
N PHE A 114 -10.58 9.88 -25.90
CA PHE A 114 -11.29 10.81 -25.01
C PHE A 114 -12.79 10.94 -25.27
N ASP A 115 -13.33 10.11 -26.17
CA ASP A 115 -14.72 10.13 -26.58
C ASP A 115 -15.29 8.71 -26.50
N ASP A 116 -16.18 8.49 -25.54
CA ASP A 116 -16.85 7.20 -25.33
C ASP A 116 -17.95 6.95 -26.36
N GLY A 117 -18.42 7.98 -27.07
CA GLY A 117 -19.34 7.83 -28.20
C GLY A 117 -18.71 7.15 -29.43
N LEU A 118 -17.39 6.93 -29.42
CA LEU A 118 -16.66 6.19 -30.44
C LEU A 118 -16.44 4.70 -30.07
N VAL A 119 -17.03 4.25 -28.97
CA VAL A 119 -16.99 2.84 -28.56
C VAL A 119 -18.02 2.04 -29.33
N GLU A 120 -17.59 0.89 -29.84
CA GLU A 120 -18.42 -0.11 -30.49
C GLU A 120 -18.17 -1.46 -29.82
N THR A 121 -19.23 -2.21 -29.54
CA THR A 121 -19.15 -3.58 -29.02
C THR A 121 -20.04 -4.50 -29.85
N GLY A 122 -19.74 -5.79 -29.85
CA GLY A 122 -20.56 -6.77 -30.55
C GLY A 122 -19.99 -8.18 -30.48
N ASP A 123 -20.68 -9.11 -31.12
CA ASP A 123 -20.29 -10.51 -31.19
C ASP A 123 -19.27 -10.75 -32.31
N LEU A 124 -18.40 -11.74 -32.10
CA LEU A 124 -17.48 -12.24 -33.10
C LEU A 124 -18.08 -13.42 -33.86
N ASP A 125 -17.76 -13.51 -35.15
CA ASP A 125 -18.03 -14.72 -35.93
C ASP A 125 -17.34 -15.93 -35.30
N GLY A 126 -18.11 -17.00 -35.09
CA GLY A 126 -17.64 -18.24 -34.49
C GLY A 126 -17.59 -18.27 -32.96
N GLY A 127 -18.22 -17.30 -32.29
CA GLY A 127 -18.26 -17.20 -30.82
C GLY A 127 -17.18 -16.25 -30.28
N GLY A 128 -17.54 -15.53 -29.21
CA GLY A 128 -16.76 -14.44 -28.65
C GLY A 128 -17.38 -13.06 -28.81
N VAL A 129 -16.73 -12.06 -28.22
CA VAL A 129 -17.12 -10.65 -28.28
C VAL A 129 -15.93 -9.75 -28.63
N PHE A 130 -16.23 -8.54 -29.09
CA PHE A 130 -15.25 -7.49 -29.25
C PHE A 130 -15.67 -6.18 -28.58
N TRP A 131 -14.66 -5.40 -28.23
CA TRP A 131 -14.76 -3.98 -27.89
C TRP A 131 -13.81 -3.20 -28.79
N ARG A 132 -14.26 -2.12 -29.40
CA ARG A 132 -13.47 -1.28 -30.30
C ARG A 132 -13.66 0.18 -29.98
N CYS A 133 -12.58 0.97 -30.07
CA CYS A 133 -12.66 2.42 -30.03
C CYS A 133 -11.66 3.07 -30.99
N ARG A 134 -12.10 4.15 -31.64
CA ARG A 134 -11.23 5.04 -32.43
C ARG A 134 -10.67 6.15 -31.56
N SER A 135 -9.41 6.53 -31.78
CA SER A 135 -8.75 7.63 -31.09
C SER A 135 -9.32 8.97 -31.56
N THR A 136 -9.37 9.95 -30.67
CA THR A 136 -9.71 11.34 -31.01
C THR A 136 -8.53 12.07 -31.66
N ALA A 137 -7.30 11.76 -31.25
CA ALA A 137 -6.09 12.35 -31.82
C ALA A 137 -4.82 11.53 -31.52
N ALA A 138 -3.80 11.69 -32.36
CA ALA A 138 -2.42 11.33 -32.00
C ALA A 138 -1.84 12.34 -31.00
N THR A 139 -1.12 11.87 -29.98
CA THR A 139 -0.42 12.73 -29.00
C THR A 139 0.61 13.64 -29.69
N ALA A 140 1.24 13.16 -30.77
CA ALA A 140 2.18 13.92 -31.59
C ALA A 140 1.51 14.95 -32.53
N ARG A 141 0.16 14.98 -32.60
CA ARG A 141 -0.63 15.89 -33.47
C ARG A 141 -0.26 15.84 -34.96
N ASN A 142 0.13 14.67 -35.46
CA ASN A 142 0.55 14.46 -36.85
C ASN A 142 -0.60 14.06 -37.80
N GLY A 143 -1.86 14.20 -37.37
CA GLY A 143 -3.04 13.86 -38.18
C GLY A 143 -3.36 12.36 -38.31
N THR A 144 -2.49 11.46 -37.82
CA THR A 144 -2.83 10.03 -37.79
C THR A 144 -3.89 9.72 -36.73
N LEU A 145 -4.68 8.68 -36.98
CA LEU A 145 -5.70 8.18 -36.06
C LEU A 145 -5.50 6.69 -35.84
N ALA A 146 -5.74 6.24 -34.61
CA ALA A 146 -5.68 4.85 -34.24
C ALA A 146 -7.08 4.27 -33.98
N THR A 147 -7.22 2.96 -34.17
CA THR A 147 -8.34 2.16 -33.71
C THR A 147 -7.76 0.98 -32.93
N ILE A 148 -8.26 0.78 -31.71
CA ILE A 148 -7.94 -0.39 -30.89
C ILE A 148 -9.18 -1.28 -30.88
N GLU A 149 -9.00 -2.56 -31.13
CA GLU A 149 -10.03 -3.57 -31.00
C GLU A 149 -9.52 -4.69 -30.09
N TYR A 150 -10.24 -4.92 -29.00
CA TYR A 150 -10.05 -6.03 -28.08
C TYR A 150 -11.04 -7.13 -28.45
N GLN A 151 -10.55 -8.35 -28.66
CA GLN A 151 -11.35 -9.52 -28.98
C GLN A 151 -11.13 -10.59 -27.92
N LEU A 152 -12.22 -11.14 -27.39
CA LEU A 152 -12.21 -12.27 -26.47
C LEU A 152 -13.14 -13.36 -27.00
N ARG A 153 -12.57 -14.51 -27.36
CA ARG A 153 -13.33 -15.67 -27.82
C ARG A 153 -13.67 -16.60 -26.67
N ASP A 154 -14.69 -17.42 -26.86
CA ASP A 154 -15.04 -18.49 -25.93
C ASP A 154 -13.84 -19.44 -25.78
N GLY A 155 -13.42 -19.75 -24.54
CA GLY A 155 -12.30 -20.66 -24.26
C GLY A 155 -10.90 -20.10 -24.48
N ASP A 156 -10.73 -18.91 -25.07
CA ASP A 156 -9.40 -18.33 -25.27
C ASP A 156 -8.78 -17.90 -23.92
N PRO A 157 -7.54 -18.33 -23.57
CA PRO A 157 -6.89 -17.93 -22.33
C PRO A 157 -6.14 -16.59 -22.43
N TYR A 158 -6.45 -15.80 -23.46
CA TYR A 158 -5.80 -14.54 -23.77
C TYR A 158 -6.80 -13.53 -24.33
N LEU A 159 -6.48 -12.26 -24.17
CA LEU A 159 -7.17 -11.17 -24.87
C LEU A 159 -6.39 -10.82 -26.14
N THR A 160 -7.07 -10.83 -27.29
CA THR A 160 -6.49 -10.40 -28.56
C THR A 160 -6.63 -8.89 -28.72
N VAL A 161 -5.53 -8.17 -28.91
CA VAL A 161 -5.49 -6.72 -29.08
C VAL A 161 -5.00 -6.37 -30.47
N ILE A 162 -5.91 -5.89 -31.32
CA ILE A 162 -5.63 -5.42 -32.67
C ILE A 162 -5.47 -3.91 -32.63
N LYS A 163 -4.35 -3.40 -33.13
CA LYS A 163 -4.11 -1.96 -33.24
C LYS A 163 -3.93 -1.59 -34.68
N THR A 164 -4.71 -0.62 -35.14
CA THR A 164 -4.65 -0.12 -36.51
C THR A 164 -4.44 1.38 -36.48
N VAL A 165 -3.39 1.87 -37.13
CA VAL A 165 -3.15 3.31 -37.32
C VAL A 165 -3.32 3.65 -38.78
N THR A 166 -4.04 4.73 -39.06
CA THR A 166 -4.30 5.25 -40.40
C THR A 166 -3.89 6.72 -40.53
N GLY A 167 -3.41 7.11 -41.71
CA GLY A 167 -3.04 8.49 -42.05
C GLY A 167 -1.77 8.57 -42.90
N ASP A 168 -1.39 9.78 -43.32
CA ASP A 168 -0.31 9.98 -44.30
C ASP A 168 1.11 9.76 -43.72
N ASP A 169 1.29 9.82 -42.39
CA ASP A 169 2.60 9.68 -41.73
C ASP A 169 2.75 8.36 -40.94
N VAL A 170 2.09 7.28 -41.39
CA VAL A 170 2.14 5.96 -40.72
C VAL A 170 3.49 5.25 -40.83
N SER A 171 4.33 5.65 -41.78
CA SER A 171 5.64 5.01 -42.04
C SER A 171 6.57 5.02 -40.82
N LYS A 172 6.43 6.03 -39.93
CA LYS A 172 7.22 6.18 -38.71
C LYS A 172 6.61 5.50 -37.48
N VAL A 173 5.42 4.93 -37.60
CA VAL A 173 4.72 4.29 -36.48
C VAL A 173 5.36 2.92 -36.23
N ALA A 174 6.05 2.78 -35.10
CA ALA A 174 6.62 1.51 -34.67
C ALA A 174 5.56 0.65 -33.95
N ALA A 175 5.55 -0.65 -34.23
CA ALA A 175 4.74 -1.61 -33.47
C ALA A 175 5.30 -1.71 -32.05
N ALA A 176 4.60 -1.12 -31.09
CA ALA A 176 5.02 -1.09 -29.71
C ALA A 176 3.84 -0.82 -28.79
N ASP A 177 3.90 -1.39 -27.60
CA ASP A 177 2.99 -1.16 -26.49
C ASP A 177 3.77 -0.72 -25.26
N SER A 178 3.07 -0.25 -24.23
CA SER A 178 3.70 0.17 -22.97
C SER A 178 2.95 -0.42 -21.78
N ILE A 179 3.70 -0.95 -20.84
CA ILE A 179 3.18 -1.57 -19.63
C ILE A 179 3.58 -0.69 -18.46
N ARG A 180 2.61 -0.33 -17.64
CA ARG A 180 2.82 0.26 -16.33
C ARG A 180 2.51 -0.82 -15.30
N ALA A 181 3.53 -1.16 -14.53
CA ALA A 181 3.46 -2.10 -13.44
C ALA A 181 4.43 -1.62 -12.35
N ASP A 182 4.36 -2.27 -11.21
CA ASP A 182 5.13 -1.90 -10.05
C ASP A 182 6.63 -2.15 -10.17
N GLN A 183 7.40 -1.54 -9.28
CA GLN A 183 8.85 -1.67 -9.26
C GLN A 183 9.34 -3.10 -8.95
N THR A 184 8.48 -3.91 -8.34
CA THR A 184 8.71 -5.34 -8.08
C THR A 184 8.67 -6.19 -9.34
N PHE A 185 8.09 -5.68 -10.43
CA PHE A 185 8.05 -6.38 -11.70
C PHE A 185 9.42 -6.44 -12.36
N VAL A 186 9.77 -7.64 -12.82
CA VAL A 186 10.88 -7.86 -13.75
C VAL A 186 10.33 -8.07 -15.15
N VAL A 187 11.05 -7.61 -16.17
CA VAL A 187 10.69 -7.85 -17.58
C VAL A 187 11.63 -8.87 -18.21
N GLY A 188 11.11 -9.70 -19.10
CA GLY A 188 11.87 -10.73 -19.79
C GLY A 188 11.22 -11.15 -21.11
N THR A 189 11.80 -12.14 -21.77
CA THR A 189 11.26 -12.75 -22.98
C THR A 189 11.35 -14.26 -22.87
N LEU A 190 10.40 -14.98 -23.48
CA LEU A 190 10.52 -16.41 -23.64
C LEU A 190 11.44 -16.69 -24.84
N ALA A 191 12.60 -17.28 -24.58
CA ALA A 191 13.64 -17.48 -25.58
C ALA A 191 13.13 -18.21 -26.83
N LYS A 192 13.51 -17.71 -28.02
CA LYS A 192 13.11 -18.25 -29.33
C LYS A 192 11.59 -18.25 -29.58
N THR A 193 10.86 -17.35 -28.93
CA THR A 193 9.43 -17.10 -29.18
C THR A 193 9.20 -15.63 -29.50
N THR A 194 7.96 -15.28 -29.86
CA THR A 194 7.49 -13.91 -30.06
C THR A 194 6.88 -13.28 -28.79
N THR A 195 7.13 -13.88 -27.62
CA THR A 195 6.51 -13.50 -26.34
C THR A 195 7.48 -12.77 -25.42
N GLY A 196 7.15 -11.51 -25.11
CA GLY A 196 7.72 -10.79 -23.97
C GLY A 196 6.84 -10.97 -22.74
N TYR A 197 7.40 -10.83 -21.54
CA TYR A 197 6.61 -10.86 -20.31
C TYR A 197 7.09 -9.85 -19.28
N CYS A 198 6.21 -9.51 -18.34
CA CYS A 198 6.58 -8.93 -17.06
C CYS A 198 6.02 -9.81 -15.92
N GLU A 199 6.81 -10.00 -14.87
CA GLU A 199 6.48 -10.88 -13.75
C GLU A 199 6.66 -10.16 -12.40
N ASP A 200 5.65 -10.27 -11.55
CA ASP A 200 5.79 -10.12 -10.10
C ASP A 200 5.73 -11.50 -9.42
N ARG A 201 6.90 -11.94 -8.95
CA ARG A 201 7.05 -13.24 -8.29
C ARG A 201 6.37 -13.31 -6.94
N HIS A 202 6.17 -12.18 -6.27
CA HIS A 202 5.58 -12.17 -4.94
C HIS A 202 4.06 -12.40 -5.04
N PHE A 203 3.42 -11.68 -5.95
CA PHE A 203 1.98 -11.78 -6.17
C PHE A 203 1.57 -12.89 -7.14
N ARG A 204 2.55 -13.67 -7.65
CA ARG A 204 2.31 -14.82 -8.55
C ARG A 204 1.64 -14.40 -9.84
N GLN A 205 2.08 -13.28 -10.40
CA GLN A 205 1.44 -12.68 -11.54
C GLN A 205 2.46 -12.45 -12.65
N THR A 206 2.20 -13.02 -13.81
CA THR A 206 2.98 -12.85 -15.03
C THR A 206 2.05 -12.44 -16.15
N TYR A 207 2.36 -11.35 -16.82
CA TYR A 207 1.67 -10.91 -18.03
C TYR A 207 2.52 -11.20 -19.24
N GLY A 208 1.99 -11.98 -20.17
CA GLY A 208 2.64 -12.30 -21.45
C GLY A 208 2.09 -11.46 -22.59
N PHE A 209 2.96 -11.05 -23.50
CA PHE A 209 2.65 -10.23 -24.68
C PHE A 209 3.22 -10.92 -25.91
N GLU A 210 2.40 -11.73 -26.57
CA GLU A 210 2.76 -12.48 -27.76
C GLU A 210 2.43 -11.68 -29.03
N SER A 211 3.41 -11.49 -29.92
CA SER A 211 3.13 -10.94 -31.25
C SER A 211 2.39 -11.97 -32.11
N GLY A 212 1.27 -11.56 -32.71
CA GLY A 212 0.52 -12.41 -33.65
C GLY A 212 1.15 -12.50 -35.05
N PHE A 213 2.09 -11.63 -35.36
CA PHE A 213 2.83 -11.60 -36.62
C PHE A 213 4.34 -11.65 -36.39
N GLY A 214 5.06 -12.05 -37.42
CA GLY A 214 6.51 -12.14 -37.40
C GLY A 214 7.05 -13.33 -36.62
N ALA A 215 8.38 -13.42 -36.57
CA ALA A 215 9.10 -14.47 -35.84
C ALA A 215 10.14 -13.89 -34.87
N GLU A 216 10.34 -12.56 -34.88
CA GLU A 216 11.32 -11.91 -34.03
C GLU A 216 10.85 -11.80 -32.57
N THR A 217 11.78 -12.05 -31.64
CA THR A 217 11.54 -11.85 -30.21
C THR A 217 11.42 -10.36 -29.90
N PRO A 218 10.39 -9.92 -29.16
CA PRO A 218 10.21 -8.51 -28.83
C PRO A 218 11.31 -7.98 -27.90
N GLN A 219 11.51 -6.66 -27.90
CA GLN A 219 12.53 -5.98 -27.12
C GLN A 219 11.92 -5.00 -26.11
N TRP A 220 12.35 -5.11 -24.85
CA TRP A 220 11.97 -4.18 -23.79
C TRP A 220 12.82 -2.91 -23.80
N SER A 221 12.22 -1.79 -23.40
CA SER A 221 12.98 -0.56 -23.12
C SER A 221 13.91 -0.75 -21.91
N ALA A 222 15.12 -0.19 -22.02
CA ALA A 222 16.16 -0.33 -21.00
C ALA A 222 15.75 0.23 -19.62
N SER A 223 15.00 1.34 -19.61
CA SER A 223 14.54 2.01 -18.39
C SER A 223 13.20 2.72 -18.62
N GLY A 224 12.59 3.19 -17.53
CA GLY A 224 11.33 3.93 -17.54
C GLY A 224 10.32 3.37 -16.55
N ARG A 225 9.50 4.27 -15.97
CA ARG A 225 8.36 3.93 -15.11
C ARG A 225 7.29 3.12 -15.84
N SER A 226 7.13 3.39 -17.13
CA SER A 226 6.37 2.53 -18.04
C SER A 226 7.37 1.82 -18.96
N ARG A 227 7.33 0.49 -18.98
CA ARG A 227 8.19 -0.36 -19.79
C ARG A 227 7.58 -0.51 -21.17
N GLN A 228 8.28 -0.07 -22.21
CA GLN A 228 7.82 -0.26 -23.58
C GLN A 228 8.29 -1.62 -24.09
N ILE A 229 7.39 -2.36 -24.74
CA ILE A 229 7.71 -3.55 -25.51
C ILE A 229 7.62 -3.20 -26.99
N LYS A 230 8.71 -3.37 -27.72
CA LYS A 230 8.81 -3.13 -29.16
C LYS A 230 8.83 -4.47 -29.89
N TYR A 231 7.96 -4.63 -30.88
CA TYR A 231 7.92 -5.83 -31.69
C TYR A 231 8.81 -5.69 -32.92
N GLY A 232 9.15 -6.82 -33.54
CA GLY A 232 9.95 -6.89 -34.76
C GLY A 232 9.36 -6.07 -35.91
N ALA A 233 10.17 -5.74 -36.90
CA ALA A 233 9.70 -4.99 -38.06
C ALA A 233 8.66 -5.76 -38.89
N ASP A 234 8.73 -7.10 -38.83
CA ASP A 234 7.83 -8.08 -39.43
C ASP A 234 6.54 -8.31 -38.63
N ALA A 235 6.44 -7.74 -37.43
CA ALA A 235 5.28 -7.88 -36.54
C ALA A 235 4.09 -6.99 -36.93
N ALA A 236 4.18 -6.23 -38.03
CA ALA A 236 3.13 -5.32 -38.47
C ALA A 236 2.89 -5.40 -39.97
N ASP A 237 1.62 -5.48 -40.36
CA ASP A 237 1.16 -5.29 -41.73
C ASP A 237 1.13 -3.80 -42.07
N ARG A 238 1.71 -3.41 -43.20
CA ARG A 238 1.93 -2.00 -43.58
C ARG A 238 1.49 -1.75 -45.02
N SER A 239 0.75 -0.65 -45.21
CA SER A 239 0.49 -0.02 -46.50
C SER A 239 0.84 1.48 -46.43
N ASP A 240 0.69 2.20 -47.55
CA ASP A 240 1.03 3.62 -47.65
C ASP A 240 0.33 4.51 -46.60
N ASN A 241 -0.87 4.12 -46.17
CA ASN A 241 -1.71 4.89 -45.27
C ASN A 241 -2.25 4.10 -44.06
N ARG A 242 -1.76 2.86 -43.85
CA ARG A 242 -2.17 2.00 -42.72
C ARG A 242 -0.97 1.24 -42.16
N VAL A 243 -0.93 1.10 -40.84
CA VAL A 243 -0.16 0.05 -40.18
C VAL A 243 -1.05 -0.69 -39.19
N GLN A 244 -0.97 -2.01 -39.15
CA GLN A 244 -1.74 -2.84 -38.24
C GLN A 244 -0.85 -3.92 -37.62
N TRP A 245 -1.04 -4.18 -36.33
CA TRP A 245 -0.45 -5.34 -35.66
C TRP A 245 -1.39 -5.87 -34.58
N LEU A 246 -1.14 -7.12 -34.19
CA LEU A 246 -1.94 -7.86 -33.22
C LEU A 246 -1.03 -8.38 -32.11
N THR A 247 -1.47 -8.24 -30.87
CA THR A 247 -0.83 -8.84 -29.69
C THR A 247 -1.84 -9.66 -28.92
N ARG A 248 -1.48 -10.88 -28.52
CA ARG A 248 -2.25 -11.65 -27.53
C ARG A 248 -1.67 -11.41 -26.15
N ILE A 249 -2.52 -11.03 -25.21
CA ILE A 249 -2.13 -10.76 -23.82
C ILE A 249 -2.61 -11.90 -22.95
N TYR A 250 -1.68 -12.51 -22.22
CA TYR A 250 -1.91 -13.65 -21.35
C TYR A 250 -1.71 -13.24 -19.88
N ALA A 251 -2.53 -13.79 -18.99
CA ALA A 251 -2.28 -13.78 -17.55
C ALA A 251 -1.83 -15.19 -17.14
N ALA A 252 -0.75 -15.29 -16.39
CA ALA A 252 -0.15 -16.55 -15.95
C ALA A 252 0.45 -16.39 -14.54
N SER A 253 0.74 -17.51 -13.87
CA SER A 253 1.29 -17.49 -12.51
C SER A 253 2.81 -17.32 -12.44
N SER A 254 3.52 -17.65 -13.53
CA SER A 254 4.97 -17.50 -13.68
C SER A 254 5.37 -17.56 -15.17
N PRO A 255 6.64 -17.27 -15.53
CA PRO A 255 7.16 -17.48 -16.89
C PRO A 255 7.09 -18.95 -17.35
N LEU A 256 7.20 -19.91 -16.42
CA LEU A 256 7.02 -21.33 -16.72
C LEU A 256 5.57 -21.62 -17.11
N ASP A 257 4.62 -21.09 -16.34
CA ASP A 257 3.19 -21.22 -16.64
C ASP A 257 2.82 -20.55 -17.96
N LEU A 258 3.34 -19.34 -18.22
CA LEU A 258 3.15 -18.63 -19.49
C LEU A 258 3.68 -19.42 -20.69
N TRP A 259 4.86 -20.03 -20.55
CA TRP A 259 5.43 -20.86 -21.61
C TRP A 259 4.56 -22.09 -21.90
N GLY A 260 4.09 -22.79 -20.86
CA GLY A 260 3.18 -23.91 -21.02
C GLY A 260 1.86 -23.50 -21.67
N LEU A 261 1.30 -22.37 -21.24
CA LEU A 261 0.04 -21.82 -21.74
C LEU A 261 0.15 -21.46 -23.24
N THR A 262 1.19 -20.74 -23.64
CA THR A 262 1.45 -20.37 -25.05
C THR A 262 1.81 -21.58 -25.92
N SER A 263 2.30 -22.68 -25.33
CA SER A 263 2.54 -23.95 -26.02
C SER A 263 1.28 -24.82 -26.16
N GLY A 264 0.13 -24.39 -25.62
CA GLY A 264 -1.12 -25.15 -25.64
C GLY A 264 -1.17 -26.33 -24.66
N ALA A 265 -0.30 -26.35 -23.65
CA ALA A 265 -0.31 -27.38 -22.62
C ALA A 265 -1.56 -27.27 -21.74
N LYS A 266 -1.92 -28.35 -21.03
CA LYS A 266 -3.02 -28.34 -20.06
C LYS A 266 -2.53 -27.93 -18.67
N GLY A 267 -3.36 -27.17 -17.97
CA GLY A 267 -3.12 -26.80 -16.57
C GLY A 267 -3.05 -28.03 -15.68
N GLN A 268 -2.07 -28.05 -14.78
CA GLN A 268 -1.84 -29.09 -13.78
C GLN A 268 -2.05 -28.50 -12.38
N ASP A 269 -2.83 -29.19 -11.56
CA ASP A 269 -3.13 -28.76 -10.19
C ASP A 269 -2.04 -29.24 -9.24
N PHE A 270 -1.42 -28.32 -8.51
CA PHE A 270 -0.51 -28.64 -7.41
C PHE A 270 -1.16 -28.28 -6.09
N ILE A 271 -1.12 -29.22 -5.15
CA ILE A 271 -1.63 -29.05 -3.78
C ILE A 271 -0.48 -29.32 -2.82
N VAL A 272 0.07 -28.25 -2.25
CA VAL A 272 1.13 -28.33 -1.25
C VAL A 272 0.54 -28.26 0.15
N SER A 273 0.86 -29.26 0.98
CA SER A 273 0.36 -29.36 2.34
C SER A 273 1.50 -29.28 3.37
N GLY A 274 1.12 -28.93 4.60
CA GLY A 274 2.02 -28.88 5.75
C GLY A 274 2.67 -27.51 5.99
N ALA A 275 2.52 -26.54 5.09
CA ALA A 275 3.05 -25.20 5.29
C ALA A 275 2.40 -24.49 6.50
N VAL A 276 3.18 -23.71 7.26
CA VAL A 276 2.72 -23.09 8.51
C VAL A 276 2.79 -21.56 8.50
N GLY A 277 1.74 -20.92 8.99
CA GLY A 277 1.63 -19.48 9.19
C GLY A 277 1.07 -18.73 7.99
N GLU A 278 0.70 -17.46 8.21
CA GLU A 278 0.14 -16.59 7.17
C GLU A 278 1.16 -16.32 6.07
N HIS A 279 0.72 -16.32 4.81
CA HIS A 279 1.60 -16.19 3.66
C HIS A 279 2.84 -17.12 3.78
N PRO A 280 2.68 -18.45 3.72
CA PRO A 280 3.76 -19.41 3.93
C PRO A 280 4.84 -19.39 2.82
N ARG A 281 4.57 -18.67 1.71
CA ARG A 281 5.51 -18.43 0.60
C ARG A 281 6.07 -19.69 -0.02
N ILE A 282 5.19 -20.67 -0.20
CA ILE A 282 5.55 -21.93 -0.84
C ILE A 282 6.06 -21.65 -2.25
N LYS A 283 7.28 -22.09 -2.50
CA LYS A 283 7.94 -22.03 -3.81
C LYS A 283 8.01 -23.45 -4.35
N LEU A 284 7.67 -23.59 -5.63
CA LEU A 284 7.83 -24.82 -6.38
C LEU A 284 8.78 -24.56 -7.55
N SER A 285 9.60 -25.55 -7.88
CA SER A 285 10.52 -25.46 -9.01
C SER A 285 10.67 -26.78 -9.73
N VAL A 286 10.80 -26.74 -11.06
CA VAL A 286 11.25 -27.90 -11.83
C VAL A 286 12.78 -27.92 -11.81
N ILE A 287 13.36 -28.97 -11.23
CA ILE A 287 14.82 -29.12 -11.09
C ILE A 287 15.41 -30.15 -12.06
N ALA A 288 14.58 -30.98 -12.68
CA ALA A 288 14.94 -31.84 -13.81
C ALA A 288 13.69 -32.17 -14.65
N GLY A 289 13.85 -32.38 -15.95
CA GLY A 289 12.76 -32.75 -16.88
C GLY A 289 12.78 -31.95 -18.19
N ASP A 290 11.84 -32.26 -19.08
CA ASP A 290 11.72 -31.66 -20.41
C ASP A 290 10.98 -30.30 -20.34
N VAL A 291 11.68 -29.26 -19.89
CA VAL A 291 11.21 -27.86 -19.89
C VAL A 291 11.63 -27.08 -21.14
N GLY A 292 12.11 -27.79 -22.18
CA GLY A 292 12.46 -27.20 -23.47
C GLY A 292 13.67 -26.25 -23.41
N SER A 293 13.53 -25.07 -24.02
CA SER A 293 14.58 -24.04 -24.15
C SER A 293 14.52 -22.93 -23.10
N LEU A 294 13.78 -23.12 -22.01
CA LEU A 294 13.74 -22.16 -20.89
C LEU A 294 15.15 -22.02 -20.30
N GLU A 295 15.75 -20.84 -20.45
CA GLU A 295 16.84 -20.43 -19.57
C GLU A 295 16.23 -20.16 -18.19
N LEU A 296 16.86 -20.70 -17.15
CA LEU A 296 16.41 -20.64 -15.75
C LEU A 296 15.96 -19.22 -15.32
N PRO A 297 14.97 -19.09 -14.41
CA PRO A 297 14.42 -20.13 -13.53
C PRO A 297 13.07 -20.73 -13.96
N CYS A 298 12.91 -22.04 -13.75
CA CYS A 298 11.64 -22.80 -13.89
C CYS A 298 10.89 -22.86 -12.55
N GLU A 299 10.58 -21.69 -11.98
CA GLU A 299 9.96 -21.56 -10.66
C GLU A 299 8.52 -21.04 -10.76
N TRP A 300 7.70 -21.37 -9.77
CA TRP A 300 6.40 -20.76 -9.51
C TRP A 300 6.08 -20.81 -8.01
N ARG A 301 4.96 -20.23 -7.61
CA ARG A 301 4.51 -20.21 -6.22
C ARG A 301 3.06 -20.63 -6.09
N SER A 302 2.71 -21.13 -4.92
CA SER A 302 1.31 -21.41 -4.58
C SER A 302 0.61 -20.23 -3.89
N ALA A 303 -0.72 -20.26 -3.93
CA ALA A 303 -1.57 -19.55 -3.00
C ALA A 303 -1.25 -19.94 -1.54
N ALA A 304 -1.73 -19.13 -0.58
CA ALA A 304 -1.48 -19.35 0.83
C ALA A 304 -2.08 -20.67 1.34
N ASP A 305 -3.14 -21.17 0.70
CA ASP A 305 -3.77 -22.47 0.97
C ASP A 305 -3.02 -23.66 0.33
N GLY A 306 -1.89 -23.40 -0.32
CA GLY A 306 -1.05 -24.41 -0.95
C GLY A 306 -1.42 -24.77 -2.38
N LYS A 307 -2.45 -24.16 -2.97
CA LYS A 307 -2.89 -24.47 -4.33
C LYS A 307 -2.18 -23.63 -5.39
N SER A 308 -1.89 -24.23 -6.54
CA SER A 308 -1.48 -23.52 -7.75
C SER A 308 -1.84 -24.32 -8.98
N VAL A 309 -2.04 -23.62 -10.10
CA VAL A 309 -2.19 -24.22 -11.43
C VAL A 309 -1.01 -23.79 -12.30
N VAL A 310 -0.34 -24.75 -12.93
CA VAL A 310 0.73 -24.48 -13.90
C VAL A 310 0.52 -25.31 -15.15
N HIS A 311 0.63 -24.70 -16.32
CA HIS A 311 0.57 -25.39 -17.60
C HIS A 311 1.92 -26.06 -17.90
N LEU A 312 1.91 -27.38 -18.05
CA LEU A 312 3.11 -28.18 -18.34
C LEU A 312 2.81 -29.16 -19.49
N PRO A 313 3.68 -29.25 -20.51
CA PRO A 313 3.54 -30.28 -21.53
C PRO A 313 3.65 -31.71 -20.96
N PRO A 314 3.16 -32.74 -21.69
CA PRO A 314 3.37 -34.12 -21.29
C PRO A 314 4.86 -34.47 -21.16
N GLY A 315 5.24 -35.09 -20.06
CA GLY A 315 6.65 -35.36 -19.75
C GLY A 315 6.88 -35.83 -18.32
N GLN A 316 8.14 -36.18 -18.02
CA GLN A 316 8.60 -36.55 -16.69
C GLN A 316 9.35 -35.37 -16.07
N TYR A 317 8.99 -35.00 -14.85
CA TYR A 317 9.57 -33.86 -14.15
C TYR A 317 9.94 -34.21 -12.72
N ARG A 318 11.04 -33.64 -12.24
CA ARG A 318 11.37 -33.59 -10.81
C ARG A 318 11.04 -32.21 -10.28
N VAL A 319 10.09 -32.15 -9.35
CA VAL A 319 9.61 -30.91 -8.74
C VAL A 319 10.11 -30.81 -7.30
N ARG A 320 10.65 -29.64 -6.93
CA ARG A 320 11.08 -29.32 -5.58
C ARG A 320 10.12 -28.33 -4.93
N GLY A 321 9.62 -28.64 -3.74
CA GLY A 321 8.78 -27.77 -2.91
C GLY A 321 9.54 -27.24 -1.71
N GLU A 322 9.45 -25.92 -1.46
CA GLU A 322 10.16 -25.22 -0.40
C GLU A 322 9.25 -24.19 0.28
N ALA A 323 9.41 -24.00 1.59
CA ALA A 323 8.80 -22.91 2.33
C ALA A 323 9.72 -22.50 3.49
N ILE A 324 9.58 -21.27 3.98
CA ILE A 324 10.41 -20.77 5.08
C ILE A 324 10.26 -21.65 6.33
N GLY A 325 11.39 -22.04 6.95
CA GLY A 325 11.37 -22.90 8.14
C GLY A 325 11.01 -24.36 7.90
N HIS A 326 10.82 -24.78 6.65
CA HIS A 326 10.60 -26.18 6.26
C HIS A 326 11.83 -26.81 5.61
N LEU A 327 11.98 -28.12 5.80
CA LEU A 327 12.85 -28.92 4.94
C LEU A 327 12.26 -29.03 3.53
N PRO A 328 13.06 -28.81 2.47
CA PRO A 328 12.59 -28.95 1.09
C PRO A 328 12.25 -30.41 0.79
N VAL A 329 11.30 -30.62 -0.13
CA VAL A 329 10.91 -31.95 -0.61
C VAL A 329 11.06 -32.00 -2.12
N GLU A 330 11.49 -33.15 -2.64
CA GLU A 330 11.61 -33.40 -4.08
C GLU A 330 10.73 -34.59 -4.46
N VAL A 331 9.96 -34.45 -5.54
CA VAL A 331 9.04 -35.47 -6.04
C VAL A 331 9.18 -35.62 -7.55
N ASP A 332 9.17 -36.86 -8.03
CA ASP A 332 9.08 -37.15 -9.46
C ASP A 332 7.59 -37.23 -9.85
N ILE A 333 7.22 -36.55 -10.94
CA ILE A 333 5.85 -36.48 -11.46
C ILE A 333 5.81 -36.79 -12.95
N GLU A 334 4.67 -37.37 -13.38
CA GLU A 334 4.38 -37.65 -14.79
C GLU A 334 3.16 -36.82 -15.24
N VAL A 335 3.42 -35.87 -16.14
CA VAL A 335 2.39 -35.06 -16.79
C VAL A 335 1.94 -35.74 -18.08
N THR A 336 0.63 -35.78 -18.30
CA THR A 336 -0.01 -36.34 -19.51
C THR A 336 -0.75 -35.24 -20.27
N SER A 337 -1.44 -35.60 -21.36
CA SER A 337 -2.31 -34.65 -22.08
C SER A 337 -3.52 -34.18 -21.27
N GLU A 338 -3.87 -34.88 -20.18
CA GLU A 338 -4.97 -34.53 -19.28
C GLU A 338 -4.48 -33.75 -18.05
N THR A 339 -5.36 -32.92 -17.48
CA THR A 339 -5.16 -32.27 -16.17
C THR A 339 -5.08 -33.32 -15.07
N LYS A 340 -3.99 -33.28 -14.29
CA LYS A 340 -3.79 -34.12 -13.10
C LYS A 340 -3.62 -33.25 -11.85
N LYS A 341 -3.82 -33.90 -10.70
CA LYS A 341 -3.54 -33.33 -9.37
C LYS A 341 -2.28 -33.95 -8.79
N PHE A 342 -1.34 -33.10 -8.39
CA PHE A 342 -0.09 -33.49 -7.74
C PHE A 342 -0.08 -32.99 -6.30
N ALA A 343 -0.12 -33.94 -5.36
CA ALA A 343 -0.05 -33.63 -3.93
C ALA A 343 1.40 -33.67 -3.45
N ILE A 344 1.86 -32.57 -2.85
CA ILE A 344 3.20 -32.43 -2.28
C ILE A 344 3.05 -32.15 -0.79
N LYS A 345 3.79 -32.87 0.05
CA LYS A 345 3.82 -32.64 1.50
C LYS A 345 5.19 -32.10 1.87
N LEU A 346 5.23 -30.87 2.38
CA LEU A 346 6.48 -30.28 2.87
C LEU A 346 7.03 -31.09 4.04
N GLY A 347 8.35 -31.03 4.24
CA GLY A 347 8.99 -31.57 5.42
C GLY A 347 8.54 -30.86 6.70
N ALA A 348 8.95 -31.38 7.86
CA ALA A 348 8.62 -30.81 9.16
C ALA A 348 8.97 -29.31 9.23
N ALA A 349 8.08 -28.53 9.84
CA ALA A 349 8.33 -27.12 10.12
C ALA A 349 9.07 -26.94 11.44
N THR A 350 10.00 -26.00 11.46
CA THR A 350 10.45 -25.33 12.67
C THR A 350 9.53 -24.13 12.91
N THR A 351 8.91 -24.01 14.08
CA THR A 351 7.84 -23.03 14.32
C THR A 351 8.00 -22.27 15.64
N VAL A 352 7.48 -21.05 15.65
CA VAL A 352 7.22 -20.28 16.87
C VAL A 352 5.71 -20.04 16.98
N GLN A 353 5.15 -20.29 18.16
CA GLN A 353 3.77 -19.96 18.51
C GLN A 353 3.81 -18.85 19.55
N VAL A 354 3.21 -17.71 19.22
CA VAL A 354 3.20 -16.53 20.07
C VAL A 354 1.77 -16.25 20.52
N ASN A 355 1.61 -15.97 21.82
CA ASN A 355 0.37 -15.48 22.41
C ASN A 355 0.66 -14.27 23.29
N VAL A 356 0.16 -13.11 22.88
CA VAL A 356 0.31 -11.83 23.59
C VAL A 356 -1.03 -11.37 24.15
N VAL A 357 -1.04 -11.01 25.42
CA VAL A 357 -2.22 -10.50 26.12
C VAL A 357 -1.93 -9.18 26.83
N SER A 358 -2.98 -8.43 27.15
CA SER A 358 -2.94 -7.32 28.09
C SER A 358 -2.87 -7.80 29.55
N GLU A 359 -2.69 -6.86 30.48
CA GLU A 359 -2.62 -7.14 31.93
C GLU A 359 -3.87 -7.78 32.52
N ASN A 360 -5.04 -7.59 31.88
CA ASN A 360 -6.29 -8.24 32.24
C ASN A 360 -6.52 -9.58 31.51
N GLY A 361 -5.53 -10.08 30.77
CA GLY A 361 -5.55 -11.37 30.08
C GLY A 361 -6.36 -11.38 28.77
N LEU A 362 -6.69 -10.23 28.21
CA LEU A 362 -7.38 -10.14 26.92
C LEU A 362 -6.40 -10.15 25.74
N PRO A 363 -6.76 -10.74 24.59
CA PRO A 363 -5.99 -10.62 23.36
C PRO A 363 -5.81 -9.16 22.94
N ILE A 364 -4.58 -8.79 22.55
CA ILE A 364 -4.21 -7.41 22.22
C ILE A 364 -3.31 -7.38 20.98
N PRO A 365 -3.48 -6.43 20.05
CA PRO A 365 -2.62 -6.39 18.88
C PRO A 365 -1.17 -6.16 19.25
N CYS A 366 -0.27 -6.84 18.55
CA CYS A 366 1.16 -6.77 18.79
C CYS A 366 1.97 -6.89 17.50
N LYS A 367 3.17 -6.35 17.55
CA LYS A 367 4.24 -6.59 16.58
C LYS A 367 5.30 -7.48 17.20
N ALA A 368 5.66 -8.54 16.49
CA ALA A 368 6.75 -9.43 16.82
C ALA A 368 7.90 -9.25 15.82
N SER A 369 9.06 -8.77 16.27
CA SER A 369 10.26 -8.62 15.45
C SER A 369 11.31 -9.66 15.85
N PHE A 370 11.85 -10.37 14.86
CA PHE A 370 12.84 -11.43 15.06
C PHE A 370 14.19 -10.97 14.53
N PHE A 371 15.18 -10.84 15.41
CA PHE A 371 16.55 -10.51 15.03
C PHE A 371 17.43 -11.75 15.18
N GLY A 372 18.04 -12.21 14.10
CA GLY A 372 18.97 -13.31 14.11
C GLY A 372 20.19 -12.98 14.97
N SER A 373 20.61 -13.92 15.80
CA SER A 373 21.70 -13.70 16.75
C SER A 373 22.62 -14.91 16.87
N LYS A 374 23.74 -14.73 17.59
CA LYS A 374 24.75 -15.78 17.77
C LYS A 374 24.25 -16.86 18.74
N GLY A 375 24.14 -18.11 18.29
CA GLY A 375 23.83 -19.23 19.17
C GLY A 375 24.97 -19.58 20.13
N GLU A 376 24.74 -20.54 21.02
CA GLU A 376 25.76 -21.02 21.99
C GLU A 376 27.05 -21.53 21.30
N GLY A 377 26.93 -22.06 20.08
CA GLY A 377 28.07 -22.46 19.24
C GLY A 377 28.77 -21.32 18.49
N GLY A 378 28.43 -20.05 18.76
CA GLY A 378 29.03 -18.86 18.13
C GLY A 378 28.59 -18.56 16.69
N LYS A 379 27.84 -19.47 16.04
CA LYS A 379 27.30 -19.28 14.69
C LYS A 379 26.22 -18.20 14.69
N MET A 380 26.33 -17.23 13.78
CA MET A 380 25.32 -16.20 13.57
C MET A 380 24.13 -16.76 12.79
N THR A 381 22.94 -16.53 13.32
CA THR A 381 21.67 -16.73 12.59
C THR A 381 21.32 -15.43 11.88
N PRO A 382 20.95 -15.43 10.59
CA PRO A 382 20.44 -14.22 9.93
C PRO A 382 18.99 -13.93 10.35
N ASP A 383 18.56 -12.68 10.20
CA ASP A 383 17.15 -12.31 10.32
C ASP A 383 16.29 -13.13 9.35
N PRO A 384 15.12 -13.63 9.77
CA PRO A 384 14.21 -14.28 8.85
C PRO A 384 13.61 -13.26 7.88
N VAL A 385 13.28 -13.70 6.67
CA VAL A 385 12.55 -12.90 5.67
C VAL A 385 11.20 -13.56 5.40
N PHE A 386 10.23 -13.21 6.23
CA PHE A 386 8.85 -13.65 6.14
C PHE A 386 8.08 -13.00 5.01
N GLY A 387 8.48 -11.79 4.60
CA GLY A 387 7.66 -10.89 3.80
C GLY A 387 8.45 -9.94 2.89
N ILE A 388 7.79 -9.37 1.88
CA ILE A 388 8.28 -8.17 1.19
C ILE A 388 7.76 -6.98 2.00
N GLU A 389 8.39 -5.83 1.90
CA GLU A 389 8.05 -4.68 2.74
C GLU A 389 6.63 -4.14 2.56
N SER A 390 5.93 -4.51 1.49
CA SER A 390 4.60 -4.00 1.14
C SER A 390 3.43 -4.95 1.44
N GLN A 391 3.66 -6.15 1.98
CA GLN A 391 2.55 -7.08 2.27
C GLN A 391 1.87 -6.83 3.63
N SER A 392 0.86 -7.63 3.96
CA SER A 392 0.23 -7.75 5.29
C SER A 392 0.73 -8.95 6.10
N GLY A 393 0.45 -8.94 7.40
CA GLY A 393 0.75 -9.98 8.38
C GLY A 393 2.23 -10.12 8.67
N ALA A 394 2.93 -10.90 7.85
CA ALA A 394 4.33 -11.28 8.06
C ALA A 394 5.28 -10.56 7.09
N VAL A 395 5.86 -9.44 7.50
CA VAL A 395 6.62 -8.49 6.67
C VAL A 395 8.09 -8.44 7.08
N GLY A 396 9.04 -8.59 6.15
CA GLY A 396 10.47 -8.58 6.49
C GLY A 396 10.79 -9.60 7.58
N ASN A 397 11.33 -9.15 8.70
CA ASN A 397 11.60 -9.96 9.89
C ASN A 397 10.51 -9.85 10.99
N CYS A 398 9.35 -9.26 10.65
CA CYS A 398 8.27 -8.98 11.59
C CYS A 398 7.02 -9.81 11.28
N VAL A 399 6.22 -10.05 12.32
CA VAL A 399 4.84 -10.49 12.23
C VAL A 399 3.99 -9.49 13.00
N TYR A 400 3.04 -8.87 12.31
CA TYR A 400 1.97 -8.08 12.92
C TYR A 400 0.77 -8.99 13.16
N SER A 401 0.05 -8.78 14.24
CA SER A 401 -1.12 -9.57 14.59
C SER A 401 -2.13 -8.70 15.32
N ALA A 402 -3.33 -8.59 14.77
CA ALA A 402 -4.42 -7.78 15.30
C ALA A 402 -5.00 -8.28 16.64
N ASP A 403 -4.71 -9.53 17.03
CA ASP A 403 -5.17 -10.15 18.26
C ASP A 403 -4.04 -10.66 19.17
N GLY A 404 -2.79 -10.55 18.73
CA GLY A 404 -1.62 -10.99 19.47
C GLY A 404 -1.35 -12.49 19.41
N GLN A 405 -2.02 -13.23 18.52
CA GLN A 405 -1.90 -14.67 18.40
C GLN A 405 -1.46 -15.08 17.00
N PHE A 406 -0.38 -15.85 16.89
CA PHE A 406 0.02 -16.43 15.61
C PHE A 406 0.93 -17.65 15.78
N VAL A 407 1.01 -18.45 14.72
CA VAL A 407 2.04 -19.48 14.53
C VAL A 407 2.79 -19.17 13.25
N ARG A 408 4.12 -19.13 13.31
CA ARG A 408 4.97 -18.84 12.15
C ARG A 408 6.07 -19.87 12.02
N SER A 409 6.24 -20.41 10.81
CA SER A 409 7.46 -21.16 10.50
C SER A 409 8.65 -20.20 10.36
N ILE A 410 9.78 -20.62 10.89
CA ILE A 410 11.02 -19.83 10.95
C ILE A 410 12.21 -20.77 10.73
N PRO A 411 13.30 -20.36 10.07
CA PRO A 411 14.49 -21.20 10.00
C PRO A 411 15.00 -21.59 11.40
N PRO A 412 15.61 -22.78 11.57
CA PRO A 412 16.22 -23.15 12.84
C PRO A 412 17.40 -22.22 13.16
N GLY A 413 17.53 -21.83 14.43
CA GLY A 413 18.55 -20.87 14.85
C GLY A 413 18.28 -20.22 16.19
N THR A 414 18.99 -19.12 16.45
CA THR A 414 18.85 -18.30 17.65
C THR A 414 18.42 -16.90 17.26
N TYR A 415 17.41 -16.37 17.94
CA TYR A 415 16.79 -15.09 17.66
C TYR A 415 16.59 -14.29 18.94
N ASP A 416 16.82 -12.98 18.87
CA ASP A 416 16.32 -12.02 19.85
C ASP A 416 14.93 -11.55 19.36
N LEU A 417 13.88 -11.95 20.08
CA LEU A 417 12.48 -11.65 19.83
C LEU A 417 12.08 -10.40 20.61
N LEU A 418 11.56 -9.40 19.89
CA LEU A 418 10.92 -8.21 20.44
C LEU A 418 9.41 -8.29 20.21
N LEU A 419 8.62 -8.19 21.28
CA LEU A 419 7.17 -8.05 21.24
C LEU A 419 6.79 -6.64 21.71
N SER A 420 6.07 -5.87 20.88
CA SER A 420 5.72 -4.47 21.17
C SER A 420 4.30 -4.11 20.71
N ARG A 421 3.77 -3.00 21.26
CA ARG A 421 2.48 -2.38 20.88
C ARG A 421 2.55 -0.86 20.66
N GLY A 422 3.70 -0.23 20.85
CA GLY A 422 3.85 1.23 20.84
C GLY A 422 4.23 1.80 22.21
N PRO A 423 4.44 3.12 22.32
CA PRO A 423 5.08 3.80 23.44
C PRO A 423 4.25 3.87 24.71
N GLU A 424 2.95 3.58 24.65
CA GLU A 424 2.16 3.44 25.88
C GLU A 424 2.46 2.15 26.64
N TYR A 425 3.10 1.18 25.96
CA TYR A 425 3.31 -0.16 26.46
C TYR A 425 4.81 -0.46 26.62
N ASP A 426 5.12 -1.18 27.69
CA ASP A 426 6.40 -1.87 27.82
C ASP A 426 6.55 -2.92 26.72
N ALA A 427 7.78 -3.06 26.22
CA ALA A 427 8.14 -4.13 25.29
C ALA A 427 8.69 -5.35 26.04
N VAL A 428 8.48 -6.53 25.45
CA VAL A 428 9.07 -7.78 25.93
C VAL A 428 10.21 -8.17 25.00
N PHE A 429 11.37 -8.46 25.59
CA PHE A 429 12.57 -8.92 24.91
C PHE A 429 12.88 -10.34 25.36
N GLU A 430 12.88 -11.31 24.45
CA GLU A 430 13.16 -12.71 24.76
C GLU A 430 14.19 -13.27 23.77
N ARG A 431 15.19 -14.00 24.28
CA ARG A 431 16.10 -14.76 23.42
C ARG A 431 15.55 -16.17 23.25
N ILE A 432 15.29 -16.59 22.01
CA ILE A 432 14.78 -17.92 21.66
C ILE A 432 15.79 -18.71 20.83
N GLN A 433 15.90 -20.00 21.09
CA GLN A 433 16.68 -20.94 20.28
C GLN A 433 15.77 -22.10 19.89
N ILE A 434 15.71 -22.39 18.59
CA ILE A 434 14.78 -23.37 18.03
C ILE A 434 15.57 -24.32 17.12
N ALA A 435 15.55 -25.61 17.44
CA ALA A 435 16.15 -26.63 16.60
C ALA A 435 15.20 -27.03 15.45
N GLU A 436 15.76 -27.68 14.43
CA GLU A 436 15.00 -28.11 13.26
C GLU A 436 13.79 -29.00 13.65
N GLY A 437 12.62 -28.70 13.08
CA GLY A 437 11.38 -29.44 13.31
C GLY A 437 10.74 -29.21 14.68
N GLN A 438 11.32 -28.35 15.53
CA GLN A 438 10.75 -28.03 16.84
C GLN A 438 9.75 -26.88 16.78
N GLN A 439 8.85 -26.86 17.76
CA GLN A 439 7.97 -25.74 18.06
C GLN A 439 8.42 -25.05 19.36
N ARG A 440 8.49 -23.72 19.34
CA ARG A 440 8.72 -22.88 20.52
C ARG A 440 7.45 -22.09 20.83
N GLU A 441 6.89 -22.29 22.01
CA GLU A 441 5.81 -21.45 22.54
C GLU A 441 6.38 -20.24 23.29
N VAL A 442 5.80 -19.05 23.03
CA VAL A 442 6.10 -17.79 23.71
C VAL A 442 4.79 -17.19 24.20
N GLN A 443 4.73 -16.89 25.50
CA GLN A 443 3.60 -16.21 26.12
C GLN A 443 4.10 -14.90 26.72
N ALA A 444 3.44 -13.79 26.38
CA ALA A 444 3.85 -12.47 26.83
C ALA A 444 2.66 -11.63 27.27
N THR A 445 2.93 -10.71 28.20
CA THR A 445 1.98 -9.69 28.63
C THR A 445 2.57 -8.32 28.37
N LEU A 446 1.90 -7.51 27.56
CA LEU A 446 2.28 -6.11 27.34
C LEU A 446 1.54 -5.22 28.35
N LYS A 447 2.30 -4.51 29.18
CA LYS A 447 1.78 -3.64 30.23
C LYS A 447 1.64 -2.22 29.72
N ARG A 448 0.51 -1.57 29.99
CA ARG A 448 0.32 -0.15 29.65
C ARG A 448 0.88 0.68 30.80
N VAL A 449 2.02 1.34 30.58
CA VAL A 449 2.77 2.05 31.63
C VAL A 449 2.72 3.57 31.50
N VAL A 450 2.27 4.08 30.36
CA VAL A 450 2.05 5.51 30.13
C VAL A 450 0.57 5.82 30.27
N ASP A 451 0.27 6.78 31.15
CA ASP A 451 -1.08 7.33 31.27
C ASP A 451 -1.29 8.45 30.24
N THR A 452 -2.07 8.16 29.20
CA THR A 452 -2.49 9.08 28.15
C THR A 452 -3.96 9.52 28.30
N THR A 453 -4.54 9.40 29.50
CA THR A 453 -5.93 9.81 29.75
C THR A 453 -6.20 11.22 29.23
N GLY A 454 -7.24 11.35 28.40
CA GLY A 454 -7.59 12.63 27.75
C GLY A 454 -6.80 12.95 26.47
N TRP A 455 -6.08 11.98 25.93
CA TRP A 455 -5.31 12.08 24.69
C TRP A 455 -5.50 10.82 23.84
N VAL A 456 -5.34 10.96 22.53
CA VAL A 456 -5.36 9.86 21.56
C VAL A 456 -4.15 9.95 20.65
N SER A 457 -3.55 8.79 20.34
CA SER A 457 -2.43 8.66 19.41
C SER A 457 -2.92 8.72 17.97
N ALA A 458 -2.33 9.56 17.12
CA ALA A 458 -2.74 9.71 15.73
C ALA A 458 -1.59 9.75 14.72
N GLU A 459 -1.84 9.17 13.55
CA GLU A 459 -1.02 9.28 12.33
C GLU A 459 -1.92 9.91 11.25
N LEU A 460 -1.54 11.06 10.70
CA LEU A 460 -2.43 11.85 9.83
C LEU A 460 -2.02 11.83 8.35
N HIS A 461 -0.96 11.10 7.99
CA HIS A 461 -0.46 11.04 6.63
C HIS A 461 0.25 9.71 6.34
N SER A 462 -0.45 8.82 5.63
CA SER A 462 0.08 7.50 5.29
C SER A 462 -0.56 6.97 4.00
N HIS A 463 0.16 6.12 3.27
CA HIS A 463 -0.23 5.65 1.93
C HIS A 463 -0.20 4.13 1.79
N SER A 464 -1.02 3.64 0.88
CA SER A 464 -1.02 2.26 0.42
C SER A 464 -1.25 2.19 -1.10
N SER A 465 -1.42 0.99 -1.66
CA SER A 465 -1.52 0.78 -3.11
C SER A 465 -2.59 1.63 -3.82
N PRO A 466 -3.75 1.98 -3.23
CA PRO A 466 -4.74 2.83 -3.90
C PRO A 466 -4.21 4.23 -4.28
N SER A 467 -3.15 4.73 -3.63
CA SER A 467 -2.44 5.94 -4.03
C SER A 467 -1.79 5.85 -5.42
N GLY A 468 -1.29 4.66 -5.78
CA GLY A 468 -0.63 4.38 -7.06
C GLY A 468 0.84 4.81 -7.16
N ASP A 469 1.47 5.26 -6.09
CA ASP A 469 2.90 5.61 -6.04
C ASP A 469 3.75 4.61 -5.24
N ASN A 470 3.09 3.65 -4.59
CA ASN A 470 3.66 2.59 -3.79
C ASN A 470 2.85 1.29 -3.97
N THR A 471 3.32 0.22 -3.33
CA THR A 471 2.74 -1.12 -3.49
C THR A 471 2.21 -1.73 -2.20
N SER A 472 2.09 -0.93 -1.13
CA SER A 472 1.68 -1.45 0.17
C SER A 472 0.25 -1.92 0.16
N ASP A 473 0.02 -3.14 0.59
CA ASP A 473 -1.31 -3.65 0.89
C ASP A 473 -1.95 -2.77 1.98
N GLN A 474 -3.14 -2.23 1.70
CA GLN A 474 -3.88 -1.38 2.62
C GLN A 474 -4.24 -2.13 3.91
N LEU A 475 -4.50 -3.44 3.83
CA LEU A 475 -4.71 -4.26 5.02
C LEU A 475 -3.48 -4.24 5.92
N GLY A 476 -2.28 -4.41 5.34
CA GLY A 476 -1.02 -4.37 6.07
C GLY A 476 -0.72 -2.98 6.65
N ARG A 477 -1.13 -1.90 5.97
CA ARG A 477 -1.02 -0.55 6.50
C ARG A 477 -1.87 -0.37 7.76
N VAL A 478 -3.13 -0.76 7.71
CA VAL A 478 -4.03 -0.67 8.87
C VAL A 478 -3.53 -1.56 10.00
N GLU A 479 -3.01 -2.74 9.69
CA GLU A 479 -2.44 -3.64 10.68
C GLU A 479 -1.20 -3.05 11.38
N ASN A 480 -0.32 -2.35 10.64
CA ASN A 480 0.82 -1.61 11.22
C ASN A 480 0.34 -0.58 12.23
N LEU A 481 -0.62 0.27 11.83
CA LEU A 481 -1.18 1.32 12.68
C LEU A 481 -1.80 0.74 13.97
N VAL A 482 -2.58 -0.33 13.86
CA VAL A 482 -3.21 -1.02 14.99
C VAL A 482 -2.19 -1.67 15.93
N CYS A 483 -1.11 -2.26 15.38
CA CYS A 483 -0.06 -2.92 16.15
C CYS A 483 0.93 -1.95 16.79
N GLU A 484 1.05 -0.72 16.28
CA GLU A 484 1.87 0.36 16.85
C GLU A 484 1.08 1.30 17.78
N GLN A 485 -0.18 0.96 18.10
CA GLN A 485 -1.11 1.75 18.89
C GLN A 485 -1.28 3.17 18.35
N ILE A 486 -1.82 3.25 17.13
CA ILE A 486 -2.49 4.45 16.64
C ILE A 486 -3.98 4.31 16.95
N ASP A 487 -4.53 5.27 17.68
CA ASP A 487 -5.93 5.29 18.09
C ASP A 487 -6.82 5.93 17.02
N PHE A 488 -6.27 6.85 16.22
CA PHE A 488 -6.97 7.54 15.12
C PHE A 488 -6.07 7.72 13.90
N ALA A 489 -6.54 7.31 12.73
CA ALA A 489 -5.86 7.59 11.46
C ALA A 489 -6.88 7.82 10.33
N PRO A 490 -6.87 8.99 9.65
CA PRO A 490 -7.60 9.17 8.39
C PRO A 490 -6.91 8.39 7.26
N CYS A 491 -7.69 7.95 6.28
CA CYS A 491 -7.15 7.34 5.05
C CYS A 491 -6.77 8.45 4.05
N THR A 492 -5.48 8.66 3.79
CA THR A 492 -4.99 9.81 3.02
C THR A 492 -4.33 9.41 1.69
N GLU A 493 -4.98 8.53 0.94
CA GLU A 493 -4.44 8.06 -0.35
C GLU A 493 -4.33 9.21 -1.38
N HIS A 494 -3.33 9.14 -2.25
CA HIS A 494 -3.10 10.13 -3.29
C HIS A 494 -4.26 10.16 -4.29
N GLN A 495 -4.80 11.36 -4.52
CA GLN A 495 -5.86 11.64 -5.51
C GLN A 495 -7.16 10.85 -5.31
N ARG A 496 -7.32 10.08 -4.25
CA ARG A 496 -8.48 9.20 -4.08
C ARG A 496 -9.04 9.36 -2.68
N ILE A 497 -10.33 9.69 -2.60
CA ILE A 497 -11.05 9.58 -1.32
C ILE A 497 -11.28 8.10 -1.04
N GLU A 498 -10.88 7.64 0.15
CA GLU A 498 -11.01 6.24 0.57
C GLU A 498 -11.15 6.12 2.10
N SER A 499 -11.36 4.91 2.64
CA SER A 499 -11.48 4.63 4.09
C SER A 499 -10.75 3.35 4.49
N TYR A 500 -10.31 3.28 5.75
CA TYR A 500 -9.78 2.06 6.39
C TYR A 500 -10.85 1.19 7.07
N ASP A 501 -12.13 1.56 7.04
CA ASP A 501 -13.21 0.84 7.74
C ASP A 501 -13.30 -0.64 7.38
N ASP A 502 -13.21 -0.97 6.08
CA ASP A 502 -13.28 -2.34 5.59
C ASP A 502 -12.10 -3.19 6.08
N GLN A 503 -10.91 -2.60 6.14
CA GLN A 503 -9.72 -3.32 6.62
C GLN A 503 -9.77 -3.52 8.14
N LEU A 504 -10.24 -2.51 8.89
CA LEU A 504 -10.48 -2.63 10.33
C LEU A 504 -11.55 -3.69 10.65
N GLU A 505 -12.56 -3.85 9.79
CA GLU A 505 -13.54 -4.93 9.91
C GLU A 505 -12.92 -6.30 9.69
N LYS A 506 -12.16 -6.47 8.61
CA LYS A 506 -11.45 -7.72 8.29
C LYS A 506 -10.52 -8.16 9.42
N LEU A 507 -9.83 -7.20 10.05
CA LEU A 507 -8.92 -7.47 11.17
C LEU A 507 -9.64 -7.65 12.52
N GLY A 508 -10.95 -7.38 12.61
CA GLY A 508 -11.67 -7.33 13.89
C GLY A 508 -11.14 -6.24 14.84
N ALA A 509 -10.55 -5.18 14.28
CA ALA A 509 -9.76 -4.18 14.98
C ALA A 509 -10.47 -2.84 15.21
N LYS A 510 -11.76 -2.70 14.86
CA LYS A 510 -12.56 -1.47 15.07
C LYS A 510 -12.58 -0.96 16.53
N ARG A 511 -12.25 -1.80 17.50
CA ARG A 511 -12.12 -1.41 18.92
C ARG A 511 -10.78 -0.74 19.27
N PHE A 512 -9.77 -0.91 18.42
CA PHE A 512 -8.39 -0.50 18.67
C PHE A 512 -7.97 0.74 17.89
N MET A 513 -8.70 1.10 16.83
CA MET A 513 -8.40 2.30 16.03
C MET A 513 -9.70 2.84 15.41
N ALA A 514 -9.88 4.16 15.46
CA ALA A 514 -10.86 4.90 14.70
C ALA A 514 -10.27 5.42 13.40
N THR A 515 -11.11 5.62 12.39
CA THR A 515 -10.71 6.14 11.09
C THR A 515 -11.78 7.09 10.56
N CYS A 516 -11.43 7.85 9.52
CA CYS A 516 -12.40 8.51 8.66
C CYS A 516 -11.90 8.51 7.21
N THR A 517 -12.79 8.90 6.30
CA THR A 517 -12.45 9.10 4.89
C THR A 517 -11.59 10.33 4.72
N GLY A 518 -10.62 10.27 3.81
CA GLY A 518 -9.77 11.41 3.51
C GLY A 518 -9.07 11.23 2.17
N MET A 519 -8.15 12.14 1.86
CA MET A 519 -7.24 12.00 0.73
C MET A 519 -5.99 12.85 0.95
N GLU A 520 -4.92 12.55 0.20
CA GLU A 520 -3.88 13.52 -0.14
C GLU A 520 -4.09 14.04 -1.57
N LEU A 521 -4.26 15.35 -1.73
CA LEU A 521 -4.28 16.00 -3.02
C LEU A 521 -2.89 16.53 -3.41
N THR A 522 -2.19 15.75 -4.22
CA THR A 522 -0.87 16.05 -4.80
C THR A 522 -0.96 16.74 -6.17
N GLY A 523 -0.63 18.04 -6.21
CA GLY A 523 -0.58 18.88 -7.40
C GLY A 523 0.85 19.28 -7.79
N SER A 524 0.98 20.33 -8.61
CA SER A 524 2.26 20.96 -8.94
C SER A 524 2.21 22.46 -8.62
N PRO A 525 3.32 23.13 -8.31
CA PRO A 525 4.68 22.62 -8.12
C PRO A 525 4.88 21.82 -6.82
N LEU A 526 5.84 20.89 -6.84
CA LEU A 526 6.28 20.14 -5.67
C LEU A 526 7.46 20.85 -4.98
N PRO A 527 7.62 20.73 -3.65
CA PRO A 527 6.83 19.91 -2.73
C PRO A 527 5.59 20.61 -2.12
N ILE A 528 5.38 21.91 -2.37
CA ILE A 528 4.37 22.70 -1.63
C ILE A 528 2.91 22.35 -1.95
N ASN A 529 2.64 21.73 -3.09
CA ASN A 529 1.27 21.48 -3.53
C ASN A 529 0.77 20.08 -3.15
N HIS A 530 1.00 19.68 -1.89
CA HIS A 530 0.52 18.45 -1.28
C HIS A 530 -0.33 18.81 -0.06
N GLN A 531 -1.60 18.42 -0.07
CA GLN A 531 -2.50 18.71 1.06
C GLN A 531 -3.35 17.49 1.41
N ASN A 532 -3.36 17.12 2.69
CA ASN A 532 -4.36 16.20 3.21
C ASN A 532 -5.64 16.95 3.52
N ALA A 533 -6.78 16.29 3.31
CA ALA A 533 -8.04 16.74 3.86
C ALA A 533 -8.92 15.60 4.35
N PHE A 534 -9.55 15.79 5.51
CA PHE A 534 -10.47 14.81 6.12
C PHE A 534 -11.39 15.47 7.18
N PRO A 535 -12.64 14.98 7.35
CA PRO A 535 -13.26 13.96 6.53
C PRO A 535 -13.72 14.51 5.16
N LEU A 536 -13.82 13.63 4.16
CA LEU A 536 -14.37 13.96 2.83
C LEU A 536 -15.52 13.00 2.45
N LYS A 537 -16.48 13.45 1.63
CA LYS A 537 -17.60 12.62 1.16
C LYS A 537 -17.11 11.62 0.12
N TRP A 538 -16.96 10.36 0.54
CA TRP A 538 -16.56 9.28 -0.33
C TRP A 538 -17.68 8.85 -1.30
N LYS A 539 -17.36 8.77 -2.59
CA LYS A 539 -18.22 8.25 -3.65
C LYS A 539 -17.52 7.07 -4.32
N PRO A 540 -17.69 5.85 -3.79
CA PRO A 540 -17.10 4.64 -4.37
C PRO A 540 -17.42 4.50 -5.85
N TYR A 541 -16.50 3.88 -6.62
CA TYR A 541 -16.66 3.63 -8.05
C TYR A 541 -16.83 4.87 -8.93
N SER A 542 -16.44 6.04 -8.43
CA SER A 542 -16.28 7.26 -9.23
C SER A 542 -14.80 7.61 -9.34
N GLN A 543 -14.44 8.38 -10.37
CA GLN A 543 -13.07 8.89 -10.54
C GLN A 543 -12.61 9.56 -9.23
N ASP A 544 -11.42 9.22 -8.76
CA ASP A 544 -10.79 9.83 -7.57
C ASP A 544 -11.61 9.63 -6.26
N GLY A 545 -12.53 8.66 -6.23
CA GLY A 545 -13.44 8.46 -5.09
C GLY A 545 -14.41 9.62 -4.86
N GLY A 546 -14.60 10.47 -5.88
CA GLY A 546 -15.36 11.71 -5.79
C GLY A 546 -14.53 12.94 -5.41
N GLY A 547 -13.20 12.83 -5.38
CA GLY A 547 -12.29 13.90 -5.00
C GLY A 547 -12.16 15.04 -6.01
N PRO A 548 -11.65 16.22 -5.57
CA PRO A 548 -11.38 17.35 -6.44
C PRO A 548 -10.18 17.11 -7.37
N LYS A 549 -10.17 17.84 -8.49
CA LYS A 549 -9.01 17.88 -9.41
C LYS A 549 -7.87 18.73 -8.85
N THR A 550 -6.65 18.42 -9.27
CA THR A 550 -5.46 19.21 -8.97
C THR A 550 -5.45 20.56 -9.72
N SER A 551 -4.59 21.48 -9.28
CA SER A 551 -4.30 22.76 -9.94
C SER A 551 -2.80 23.02 -9.89
N SER A 552 -2.25 23.63 -10.95
CA SER A 552 -0.84 24.08 -10.93
C SER A 552 -0.61 25.33 -10.08
N ASN A 553 -1.69 25.95 -9.59
CA ASN A 553 -1.64 27.04 -8.62
C ASN A 553 -2.00 26.48 -7.23
N PRO A 554 -1.04 26.41 -6.29
CA PRO A 554 -1.26 25.87 -4.95
C PRO A 554 -2.38 26.57 -4.18
N VAL A 555 -2.51 27.90 -4.31
CA VAL A 555 -3.57 28.67 -3.64
C VAL A 555 -4.94 28.24 -4.15
N THR A 556 -5.09 28.05 -5.46
CA THR A 556 -6.35 27.57 -6.05
C THR A 556 -6.66 26.13 -5.61
N GLN A 557 -5.63 25.29 -5.46
CA GLN A 557 -5.81 23.90 -5.05
C GLN A 557 -6.29 23.81 -3.60
N ILE A 558 -5.57 24.41 -2.65
CA ILE A 558 -5.92 24.34 -1.24
C ILE A 558 -7.27 25.03 -0.95
N ALA A 559 -7.56 26.17 -1.61
CA ALA A 559 -8.86 26.82 -1.49
C ALA A 559 -10.01 25.94 -2.00
N ARG A 560 -9.81 25.23 -3.12
CA ARG A 560 -10.80 24.28 -3.65
C ARG A 560 -11.01 23.13 -2.68
N LEU A 561 -9.93 22.60 -2.10
CA LEU A 561 -9.99 21.47 -1.18
C LEU A 561 -10.70 21.86 0.12
N ALA A 562 -10.37 23.01 0.70
CA ALA A 562 -11.02 23.55 1.90
C ALA A 562 -12.54 23.70 1.69
N MET A 563 -12.95 24.25 0.55
CA MET A 563 -14.36 24.48 0.20
C MET A 563 -15.05 23.24 -0.42
N TRP A 564 -14.36 22.10 -0.52
CA TRP A 564 -14.93 20.89 -1.13
C TRP A 564 -16.08 20.34 -0.28
N ASP A 565 -16.97 19.57 -0.90
CA ASP A 565 -18.14 18.97 -0.23
C ASP A 565 -19.10 19.98 0.44
N ASP A 566 -19.41 21.06 -0.26
CA ASP A 566 -20.35 22.11 0.16
C ASP A 566 -19.87 22.88 1.41
N ASP A 567 -18.60 23.30 1.42
CA ASP A 567 -17.97 24.02 2.54
C ASP A 567 -18.09 23.29 3.89
N SER A 568 -18.07 21.96 3.86
CA SER A 568 -18.15 21.14 5.08
C SER A 568 -16.94 21.31 6.01
N ASP A 569 -17.15 21.18 7.33
CA ASP A 569 -16.07 21.19 8.32
C ASP A 569 -15.13 20.00 8.08
N LYS A 570 -13.83 20.29 7.94
CA LYS A 570 -12.76 19.32 7.69
C LYS A 570 -11.42 19.92 8.06
N LEU A 571 -10.45 19.08 8.41
CA LEU A 571 -9.07 19.49 8.54
C LEU A 571 -8.44 19.59 7.16
N VAL A 572 -7.73 20.68 6.88
CA VAL A 572 -6.83 20.85 5.74
C VAL A 572 -5.39 20.97 6.25
N GLN A 573 -4.60 19.94 5.99
CA GLN A 573 -3.19 19.88 6.35
C GLN A 573 -2.33 20.14 5.13
N THR A 574 -1.32 21.00 5.23
CA THR A 574 -0.26 21.07 4.20
C THR A 574 0.89 20.13 4.58
N ASN A 575 1.19 19.21 3.67
CA ASN A 575 2.17 18.16 3.91
C ASN A 575 3.57 18.62 3.52
N HIS A 576 4.54 18.19 4.34
CA HIS A 576 5.97 18.38 4.17
C HIS A 576 6.38 19.68 3.42
N PRO A 577 5.90 20.87 3.85
CA PRO A 577 5.97 22.11 3.09
C PRO A 577 7.39 22.64 2.91
N ASN A 578 7.58 23.42 1.86
CA ASN A 578 8.64 24.43 1.80
C ASN A 578 8.07 25.77 2.28
N VAL A 579 8.18 26.04 3.59
CA VAL A 579 7.60 27.25 4.22
C VAL A 579 8.14 28.54 3.60
N ASN A 580 9.43 28.59 3.24
CA ASN A 580 10.02 29.76 2.58
C ASN A 580 9.33 30.06 1.25
N GLN A 581 8.98 29.03 0.48
CA GLN A 581 8.24 29.18 -0.75
C GLN A 581 6.80 29.67 -0.53
N ILE A 582 6.19 29.26 0.57
CA ILE A 582 4.83 29.69 0.94
C ILE A 582 4.86 31.17 1.34
N VAL A 583 5.77 31.61 2.19
CA VAL A 583 5.67 32.95 2.81
C VAL A 583 6.48 34.04 2.15
N GLY A 584 7.56 33.69 1.42
CA GLY A 584 8.59 34.65 1.06
C GLY A 584 8.99 34.63 -0.41
N ASP A 585 9.30 33.45 -0.95
CA ASP A 585 10.05 33.32 -2.21
C ASP A 585 9.45 32.20 -3.08
N ARG A 586 8.48 32.56 -3.91
CA ARG A 586 7.65 31.64 -4.68
C ARG A 586 8.44 30.80 -5.68
N ASP A 587 9.43 31.40 -6.35
CA ASP A 587 10.22 30.77 -7.41
C ASP A 587 11.62 30.31 -6.96
N LEU A 588 11.93 30.50 -5.67
CA LEU A 588 13.17 30.09 -5.02
C LEU A 588 14.42 30.74 -5.63
N ASP A 589 14.27 31.97 -6.14
CA ASP A 589 15.36 32.74 -6.76
C ASP A 589 16.19 33.54 -5.74
N GLY A 590 15.81 33.48 -4.45
CA GLY A 590 16.42 34.21 -3.35
C GLY A 590 15.92 35.63 -3.18
N LYS A 591 14.94 36.09 -3.99
CA LYS A 591 14.32 37.41 -3.88
C LYS A 591 12.89 37.27 -3.36
N PRO A 592 12.57 37.95 -2.24
CA PRO A 592 11.21 37.92 -1.73
C PRO A 592 10.20 38.48 -2.73
N ASP A 593 9.19 37.69 -3.08
CA ASP A 593 8.10 38.05 -3.99
C ASP A 593 6.71 37.81 -3.38
N GLY A 594 6.66 37.46 -2.09
CA GLY A 594 5.44 37.25 -1.31
C GLY A 594 4.94 35.80 -1.29
N GLY A 595 5.65 34.89 -1.97
CA GLY A 595 5.39 33.45 -1.95
C GLY A 595 3.97 33.08 -2.41
N PHE A 596 3.51 31.93 -1.94
CA PHE A 596 2.10 31.51 -2.01
C PHE A 596 1.34 31.80 -0.71
N SER A 597 1.57 32.96 -0.09
CA SER A 597 1.17 33.23 1.30
C SER A 597 -0.34 33.11 1.59
N LYS A 598 -1.18 33.26 0.56
CA LYS A 598 -2.63 33.00 0.65
C LYS A 598 -3.00 31.54 0.95
N MET A 599 -2.09 30.59 0.78
CA MET A 599 -2.32 29.21 1.23
C MET A 599 -2.60 29.14 2.73
N LEU A 600 -2.00 30.04 3.51
CA LEU A 600 -2.18 30.10 4.97
C LEU A 600 -3.63 30.40 5.37
N ASP A 601 -4.44 31.01 4.50
CA ASP A 601 -5.84 31.33 4.78
C ASP A 601 -6.76 30.09 4.75
N PHE A 602 -6.26 28.96 4.24
CA PHE A 602 -7.01 27.72 4.03
C PHE A 602 -6.36 26.51 4.71
N MET A 603 -5.40 26.75 5.60
CA MET A 603 -4.59 25.71 6.23
C MET A 603 -4.87 25.68 7.72
N ASP A 604 -5.26 24.50 8.21
CA ASP A 604 -5.53 24.30 9.64
C ASP A 604 -4.28 23.85 10.37
N VAL A 605 -3.48 22.97 9.76
CA VAL A 605 -2.21 22.48 10.30
C VAL A 605 -1.15 22.31 9.22
N MET A 606 0.12 22.22 9.61
CA MET A 606 1.20 21.87 8.69
C MET A 606 2.17 20.85 9.27
N GLU A 607 2.72 20.02 8.40
CA GLU A 607 3.76 19.08 8.79
C GLU A 607 5.09 19.79 9.03
N VAL A 608 5.77 19.45 10.13
CA VAL A 608 7.04 20.07 10.52
C VAL A 608 8.19 19.07 10.72
N HIS A 609 7.99 17.81 10.32
CA HIS A 609 9.00 16.77 10.41
C HIS A 609 10.32 17.17 9.69
N PRO A 610 11.50 16.88 10.28
CA PRO A 610 11.74 16.16 11.54
C PRO A 610 11.75 17.03 12.81
N PRO A 611 11.11 16.59 13.92
CA PRO A 611 11.02 17.39 15.15
C PRO A 611 12.38 17.63 15.82
N GLU A 612 13.33 16.69 15.73
CA GLU A 612 14.68 16.86 16.27
C GLU A 612 15.49 17.97 15.58
N GLY A 613 15.05 18.42 14.39
CA GLY A 613 15.65 19.53 13.68
C GLY A 613 15.55 20.87 14.42
N ILE A 614 14.74 20.96 15.48
CA ILE A 614 14.57 22.16 16.32
C ILE A 614 15.86 22.55 17.05
N PHE A 615 16.78 21.61 17.26
CA PHE A 615 18.04 21.87 17.97
C PHE A 615 19.17 22.35 17.05
N MET A 616 18.92 22.41 15.74
CA MET A 616 19.93 22.85 14.78
C MET A 616 19.98 24.38 14.69
N THR A 617 21.17 24.91 14.42
CA THR A 617 21.38 26.30 14.02
C THR A 617 21.09 26.50 12.54
N SER A 618 20.83 27.74 12.14
CA SER A 618 20.66 28.12 10.73
C SER A 618 21.88 27.77 9.88
N GLU A 619 23.08 27.85 10.45
CA GLU A 619 24.34 27.48 9.81
C GLU A 619 24.43 25.97 9.57
N GLU A 620 24.13 25.16 10.59
CA GLU A 620 24.10 23.69 10.47
C GLU A 620 23.07 23.24 9.42
N VAL A 621 21.90 23.89 9.35
CA VAL A 621 20.90 23.59 8.33
C VAL A 621 21.39 23.93 6.92
N LYS A 622 22.09 25.05 6.72
CA LYS A 622 22.69 25.40 5.41
C LYS A 622 23.75 24.40 4.97
N GLU A 623 24.45 23.78 5.91
CA GLU A 623 25.47 22.75 5.63
C GLU A 623 24.87 21.37 5.33
N MET A 624 23.57 21.14 5.61
CA MET A 624 22.90 19.90 5.25
C MET A 624 22.91 19.69 3.74
N LYS A 625 22.98 18.42 3.33
CA LYS A 625 22.83 18.03 1.91
C LYS A 625 21.49 18.49 1.31
N ARG A 626 20.44 18.60 2.13
CA ARG A 626 19.09 19.05 1.75
C ARG A 626 18.52 19.99 2.81
N PRO A 627 18.91 21.28 2.84
CA PRO A 627 18.50 22.22 3.87
C PRO A 627 16.97 22.34 4.02
N GLY A 628 16.25 22.30 2.90
CA GLY A 628 14.78 22.37 2.89
C GLY A 628 14.05 21.17 3.51
N THR A 629 14.76 20.15 4.00
CA THR A 629 14.17 19.06 4.80
C THR A 629 14.01 19.42 6.28
N ASN A 630 14.69 20.45 6.77
CA ASN A 630 14.38 21.03 8.08
C ASN A 630 13.16 21.96 7.92
N ARG A 631 11.99 21.47 8.33
CA ARG A 631 10.72 22.20 8.25
C ARG A 631 10.36 22.92 9.54
N ILE A 632 10.89 22.43 10.65
CA ILE A 632 10.58 22.96 11.98
C ILE A 632 11.18 24.35 12.23
N LEU A 633 12.40 24.67 11.78
CA LEU A 633 12.94 26.03 11.97
C LEU A 633 12.17 27.09 11.16
N PRO A 634 11.86 26.90 9.87
CA PRO A 634 10.98 27.82 9.15
C PRO A 634 9.57 27.96 9.78
N TRP A 635 9.03 26.88 10.34
CA TRP A 635 7.77 26.94 11.11
C TRP A 635 7.91 27.77 12.39
N MET A 636 9.02 27.66 13.12
CA MET A 636 9.30 28.50 14.28
C MET A 636 9.39 29.98 13.91
N ASP A 637 9.96 30.31 12.75
CA ASP A 637 9.99 31.68 12.24
C ASP A 637 8.58 32.17 11.82
N LEU A 638 7.72 31.29 11.32
CA LEU A 638 6.30 31.58 11.09
C LEU A 638 5.60 31.98 12.40
N LEU A 639 5.82 31.21 13.48
CA LEU A 639 5.27 31.51 14.80
C LEU A 639 5.77 32.86 15.34
N LYS A 640 7.08 33.15 15.20
CA LYS A 640 7.69 34.45 15.57
C LYS A 640 7.06 35.64 14.86
N SER A 641 6.56 35.44 13.63
CA SER A 641 5.87 36.48 12.86
C SER A 641 4.44 36.77 13.37
N GLY A 642 3.97 36.07 14.41
CA GLY A 642 2.61 36.16 14.93
C GLY A 642 1.60 35.30 14.17
N ARG A 643 2.05 34.47 13.22
CA ARG A 643 1.19 33.54 12.47
C ARG A 643 1.16 32.19 13.18
N ARG A 644 0.02 31.83 13.76
CA ARG A 644 -0.17 30.58 14.48
C ARG A 644 -0.84 29.53 13.58
N ILE A 645 -0.05 28.68 12.95
CA ILE A 645 -0.51 27.43 12.33
C ILE A 645 0.07 26.28 13.14
N PRO A 646 -0.76 25.44 13.79
CA PRO A 646 -0.30 24.26 14.52
C PRO A 646 0.57 23.33 13.65
N GLY A 647 1.65 22.85 14.24
CA GLY A 647 2.52 21.84 13.64
C GLY A 647 2.03 20.43 13.95
N VAL A 648 2.20 19.53 12.98
CA VAL A 648 2.02 18.07 13.12
C VAL A 648 3.24 17.33 12.57
N VAL A 649 3.40 16.06 12.93
CA VAL A 649 4.44 15.18 12.37
C VAL A 649 3.80 13.90 11.87
N ASN A 650 4.21 13.42 10.70
CA ASN A 650 3.67 12.20 10.11
C ASN A 650 4.79 11.38 9.48
N THR A 651 4.52 10.10 9.23
CA THR A 651 5.47 9.19 8.61
C THR A 651 5.55 9.35 7.09
N ASP A 652 4.46 9.77 6.43
CA ASP A 652 4.31 9.73 4.96
C ASP A 652 4.74 8.36 4.42
N ALA A 653 4.29 7.30 5.11
CA ALA A 653 4.85 5.99 4.88
C ALA A 653 4.22 5.30 3.67
N HIS A 654 5.07 4.66 2.86
CA HIS A 654 4.70 3.93 1.65
C HIS A 654 4.94 2.41 1.73
N TYR A 655 5.40 1.91 2.89
CA TYR A 655 5.73 0.50 3.15
C TYR A 655 5.20 0.02 4.50
N ASN A 656 4.95 -1.29 4.62
CA ASN A 656 4.41 -1.96 5.81
C ASN A 656 5.52 -2.59 6.70
N TRP A 657 6.80 -2.40 6.36
CA TRP A 657 7.92 -2.82 7.20
C TRP A 657 8.44 -1.67 8.05
N ASN A 658 7.98 -1.57 9.30
CA ASN A 658 8.29 -0.45 10.21
C ASN A 658 7.94 0.94 9.66
N GLY A 659 7.06 1.03 8.65
CA GLY A 659 6.82 2.28 7.93
C GLY A 659 6.02 3.29 8.76
N SER A 660 4.96 2.84 9.45
CA SER A 660 4.07 3.72 10.21
C SER A 660 4.15 3.52 11.72
N GLY A 661 3.63 4.49 12.47
CA GLY A 661 3.35 4.39 13.90
C GLY A 661 4.47 4.87 14.83
N TRP A 662 5.70 5.02 14.36
CA TRP A 662 6.81 5.48 15.20
C TRP A 662 6.83 7.02 15.38
N LEU A 663 6.41 7.79 14.36
CA LEU A 663 6.02 9.19 14.50
C LEU A 663 4.53 9.27 14.82
N ARG A 664 4.12 10.17 15.70
CA ARG A 664 2.72 10.33 16.07
C ARG A 664 2.40 11.72 16.60
N ASN A 665 1.11 12.05 16.49
CA ASN A 665 0.48 13.23 17.08
C ASN A 665 -0.42 12.77 18.23
N TRP A 666 -0.17 13.23 19.44
CA TRP A 666 -1.13 13.05 20.54
C TRP A 666 -2.15 14.17 20.50
N ILE A 667 -3.40 13.86 20.19
CA ILE A 667 -4.49 14.83 20.08
C ILE A 667 -5.28 14.82 21.38
N ARG A 668 -5.54 15.99 21.96
CA ARG A 668 -6.38 16.10 23.17
C ARG A 668 -7.79 15.60 22.85
N SER A 669 -8.37 14.79 23.73
CA SER A 669 -9.61 14.07 23.46
C SER A 669 -10.49 13.95 24.70
N SER A 670 -11.80 13.92 24.49
CA SER A 670 -12.79 13.59 25.53
C SER A 670 -12.80 12.11 25.93
N THR A 671 -12.10 11.25 25.18
CA THR A 671 -12.04 9.79 25.36
C THR A 671 -10.67 9.24 24.99
N ASP A 672 -10.25 8.18 25.69
CA ASP A 672 -9.05 7.36 25.37
C ASP A 672 -9.42 6.03 24.69
N SER A 673 -10.71 5.77 24.49
CA SER A 673 -11.23 4.59 23.82
C SER A 673 -11.39 4.85 22.31
N PRO A 674 -10.66 4.16 21.42
CA PRO A 674 -10.73 4.36 19.97
C PRO A 674 -12.16 4.27 19.42
N ALA A 675 -12.94 3.28 19.85
CA ALA A 675 -14.33 3.10 19.41
C ALA A 675 -15.30 4.25 19.75
N LYS A 676 -14.88 5.24 20.55
CA LYS A 676 -15.69 6.41 20.93
C LYS A 676 -15.19 7.71 20.30
N ILE A 677 -14.02 7.68 19.63
CA ILE A 677 -13.43 8.86 19.01
C ILE A 677 -14.40 9.42 17.96
N GLN A 678 -14.57 10.75 17.98
CA GLN A 678 -15.36 11.48 17.00
C GLN A 678 -14.41 12.26 16.11
N THR A 679 -14.50 12.06 14.79
CA THR A 679 -13.66 12.78 13.82
C THR A 679 -13.78 14.29 13.95
N ALA A 680 -15.00 14.81 14.18
CA ALA A 680 -15.23 16.24 14.37
C ALA A 680 -14.48 16.81 15.59
N GLU A 681 -14.33 16.02 16.68
CA GLU A 681 -13.49 16.44 17.80
C GLU A 681 -12.03 16.48 17.37
N MET A 682 -11.53 15.46 16.65
CA MET A 682 -10.12 15.45 16.21
C MET A 682 -9.78 16.66 15.34
N VAL A 683 -10.67 17.03 14.41
CA VAL A 683 -10.53 18.24 13.56
C VAL A 683 -10.46 19.50 14.44
N ASP A 684 -11.45 19.73 15.30
CA ASP A 684 -11.52 20.90 16.19
C ASP A 684 -10.29 21.03 17.10
N ARG A 685 -9.78 19.90 17.62
CA ARG A 685 -8.60 19.87 18.51
C ARG A 685 -7.32 20.19 17.77
N LEU A 686 -7.15 19.69 16.55
CA LEU A 686 -5.99 19.95 15.70
C LEU A 686 -5.95 21.42 15.26
N GLU A 687 -7.08 21.99 14.83
CA GLU A 687 -7.21 23.42 14.47
C GLU A 687 -6.81 24.34 15.63
N LYS A 688 -7.16 23.97 16.86
CA LYS A 688 -6.79 24.71 18.08
C LYS A 688 -5.35 24.46 18.53
N GLY A 689 -4.61 23.58 17.87
CA GLY A 689 -3.25 23.19 18.23
C GLY A 689 -3.15 22.44 19.55
N GLN A 690 -4.20 21.70 19.94
CA GLN A 690 -4.20 20.86 21.13
C GLN A 690 -3.56 19.50 20.80
N VAL A 691 -2.29 19.55 20.37
CA VAL A 691 -1.53 18.42 19.82
C VAL A 691 -0.10 18.37 20.35
N ILE A 692 0.43 17.17 20.57
CA ILE A 692 1.85 16.92 20.89
C ILE A 692 2.46 16.09 19.78
N MET A 693 3.55 16.58 19.19
CA MET A 693 4.35 15.83 18.22
C MET A 693 5.36 14.96 18.97
N SER A 694 5.41 13.66 18.64
CA SER A 694 6.28 12.72 19.35
C SER A 694 6.81 11.61 18.45
N THR A 695 8.02 11.13 18.76
CA THR A 695 8.63 9.91 18.21
C THR A 695 8.65 8.76 19.22
N GLY A 696 7.92 8.90 20.34
CA GLY A 696 7.86 7.90 21.40
C GLY A 696 7.37 8.49 22.73
N PRO A 697 8.15 9.35 23.41
CA PRO A 697 7.80 9.85 24.74
C PRO A 697 6.47 10.60 24.76
N PHE A 698 5.69 10.40 25.82
CA PHE A 698 4.46 11.17 26.02
C PHE A 698 4.70 12.29 27.02
N MET A 699 4.48 13.53 26.59
CA MET A 699 4.76 14.73 27.39
C MET A 699 3.49 15.57 27.56
N THR A 700 3.16 15.90 28.80
CA THR A 700 2.13 16.90 29.12
C THR A 700 2.75 18.14 29.72
N VAL A 701 2.23 19.31 29.34
CA VAL A 701 2.66 20.61 29.85
C VAL A 701 1.42 21.36 30.36
N GLN A 702 1.53 21.92 31.56
CA GLN A 702 0.49 22.77 32.16
C GLN A 702 1.10 24.12 32.54
N LEU A 703 0.39 25.21 32.25
CA LEU A 703 0.76 26.55 32.68
C LEU A 703 -0.10 26.95 33.88
N HIS A 704 0.57 27.25 34.99
CA HIS A 704 -0.05 27.74 36.21
C HIS A 704 0.20 29.22 36.38
N HIS A 705 -0.85 29.96 36.77
CA HIS A 705 -0.76 31.37 37.13
C HIS A 705 -1.88 31.74 38.11
N PRO A 706 -1.66 32.57 39.14
CA PRO A 706 -2.68 32.90 40.15
C PRO A 706 -3.95 33.56 39.59
N ALA A 707 -3.87 34.18 38.41
CA ALA A 707 -5.01 34.79 37.73
C ALA A 707 -5.88 33.80 36.93
N LEU A 708 -5.49 32.52 36.84
CA LEU A 708 -6.24 31.49 36.14
C LEU A 708 -6.97 30.60 37.15
N ASP A 709 -8.27 30.39 36.93
CA ASP A 709 -9.10 29.51 37.77
C ASP A 709 -8.67 28.02 37.68
N ALA A 710 -8.03 27.65 36.57
CA ALA A 710 -7.46 26.34 36.32
C ALA A 710 -6.19 26.48 35.46
N PRO A 711 -5.27 25.49 35.51
CA PRO A 711 -4.08 25.52 34.66
C PRO A 711 -4.45 25.53 33.17
N ALA A 712 -3.76 26.36 32.40
CA ALA A 712 -3.89 26.33 30.94
C ALA A 712 -3.14 25.12 30.37
N LEU A 713 -3.70 24.53 29.31
CA LEU A 713 -3.21 23.31 28.72
C LEU A 713 -2.66 23.56 27.31
N ILE A 714 -1.99 22.56 26.74
CA ILE A 714 -1.42 22.63 25.39
C ILE A 714 -2.51 23.05 24.39
N GLY A 715 -2.21 24.08 23.60
CA GLY A 715 -3.09 24.68 22.60
C GLY A 715 -4.00 25.79 23.10
N ASP A 716 -4.17 25.96 24.42
CA ASP A 716 -4.97 27.05 24.98
C ASP A 716 -4.30 28.41 24.75
N SER A 717 -5.11 29.47 24.62
CA SER A 717 -4.64 30.86 24.54
C SER A 717 -5.05 31.60 25.81
N VAL A 718 -4.07 32.12 26.55
CA VAL A 718 -4.30 32.85 27.80
C VAL A 718 -3.55 34.18 27.79
N THR A 719 -4.15 35.17 28.47
CA THR A 719 -3.52 36.47 28.72
C THR A 719 -3.39 36.62 30.23
N VAL A 720 -2.16 36.80 30.71
CA VAL A 720 -1.85 37.03 32.12
C VAL A 720 -0.93 38.24 32.25
N GLU A 721 -1.05 38.98 33.35
CA GLU A 721 -0.17 40.11 33.67
C GLU A 721 0.98 39.65 34.59
N GLY A 722 2.19 40.16 34.35
CA GLY A 722 3.40 39.78 35.10
C GLY A 722 4.24 38.68 34.42
N THR A 723 5.41 38.37 35.00
CA THR A 723 6.40 37.43 34.43
C THR A 723 6.43 36.05 35.10
N ASP A 724 5.64 35.86 36.16
CA ASP A 724 5.77 34.70 37.05
C ASP A 724 4.76 33.60 36.65
N VAL A 725 4.96 33.01 35.47
CA VAL A 725 4.25 31.80 35.06
C VAL A 725 5.05 30.55 35.41
N GLU A 726 4.38 29.51 35.87
CA GLU A 726 4.99 28.21 36.15
C GLU A 726 4.59 27.19 35.09
N LEU A 727 5.58 26.50 34.52
CA LEU A 727 5.38 25.38 33.60
C LEU A 727 5.60 24.06 34.35
N ALA A 728 4.53 23.29 34.54
CA ALA A 728 4.60 21.92 35.03
C ALA A 728 4.74 20.96 33.84
N ILE A 729 5.90 20.31 33.71
CA ILE A 729 6.21 19.38 32.62
C ILE A 729 6.30 17.96 33.20
N LYS A 730 5.54 17.03 32.62
CA LYS A 730 5.62 15.60 32.93
C LYS A 730 5.91 14.84 31.65
N VAL A 731 6.96 14.01 31.67
CA VAL A 731 7.32 13.12 30.57
C VAL A 731 7.22 11.68 31.06
N GLN A 732 6.62 10.81 30.25
CA GLN A 732 6.43 9.39 30.54
C GLN A 732 7.03 8.56 29.41
N CYS A 733 7.70 7.46 29.77
CA CYS A 733 8.42 6.57 28.86
C CYS A 733 8.14 5.11 29.22
N ALA A 734 8.03 4.26 28.21
CA ALA A 734 8.08 2.81 28.36
C ALA A 734 9.52 2.30 28.59
N ASN A 735 9.67 1.04 29.01
CA ASN A 735 10.95 0.41 29.36
C ASN A 735 12.03 0.36 28.26
N TRP A 736 11.68 0.72 27.03
CA TRP A 736 12.56 0.65 25.86
C TRP A 736 13.05 2.01 25.38
N MET A 737 12.67 3.10 26.07
CA MET A 737 13.12 4.47 25.76
C MET A 737 13.39 5.26 27.04
N ASP A 738 14.13 6.36 26.91
CA ASP A 738 14.47 7.22 28.04
C ASP A 738 14.70 8.67 27.61
N VAL A 739 14.51 9.63 28.53
CA VAL A 739 14.68 11.07 28.30
C VAL A 739 15.67 11.67 29.29
N ASN A 740 16.74 12.26 28.77
CA ASN A 740 17.82 12.84 29.57
C ASN A 740 17.90 14.37 29.49
N ARG A 741 17.05 15.01 28.68
CA ARG A 741 17.05 16.45 28.40
C ARG A 741 15.62 16.94 28.16
N VAL A 742 15.28 18.08 28.73
CA VAL A 742 14.04 18.83 28.47
C VAL A 742 14.41 20.28 28.23
N GLU A 743 13.89 20.89 27.17
CA GLU A 743 14.18 22.27 26.79
C GLU A 743 12.90 23.05 26.52
N VAL A 744 12.91 24.34 26.87
CA VAL A 744 11.78 25.24 26.69
C VAL A 744 12.16 26.28 25.66
N PHE A 745 11.29 26.46 24.66
CA PHE A 745 11.41 27.50 23.64
C PHE A 745 10.33 28.54 23.88
N VAL A 746 10.72 29.81 23.95
CA VAL A 746 9.81 30.96 24.10
C VAL A 746 9.98 31.84 22.87
N ASN A 747 8.87 32.16 22.21
CA ASN A 747 8.88 32.89 20.94
C ASN A 747 9.89 32.32 19.91
N GLY A 748 9.94 30.99 19.82
CA GLY A 748 10.82 30.29 18.90
C GLY A 748 12.31 30.32 19.23
N GLU A 749 12.70 30.74 20.43
CA GLU A 749 14.08 30.75 20.91
C GLU A 749 14.23 29.89 22.18
N MET A 750 15.24 29.02 22.20
CA MET A 750 15.56 28.20 23.36
C MET A 750 15.94 29.08 24.55
N GLN A 751 15.41 28.78 25.73
CA GLN A 751 15.70 29.47 26.99
C GLN A 751 16.65 28.63 27.86
N PRO A 752 17.98 28.90 27.87
CA PRO A 752 18.97 28.05 28.52
C PRO A 752 18.74 27.85 30.02
N GLU A 753 18.18 28.85 30.71
CA GLU A 753 17.85 28.81 32.13
C GLU A 753 16.68 27.88 32.46
N LEU A 754 15.83 27.59 31.48
CA LEU A 754 14.72 26.66 31.58
C LEU A 754 15.09 25.23 31.14
N SER A 755 16.26 25.04 30.52
CA SER A 755 16.74 23.71 30.17
C SER A 755 17.01 22.85 31.41
N ARG A 756 16.67 21.57 31.31
CA ARG A 756 16.94 20.55 32.32
C ARG A 756 17.70 19.39 31.70
N ASN A 757 18.78 18.94 32.33
CA ASN A 757 19.56 17.78 31.90
C ASN A 757 19.83 16.85 33.07
N ARG A 758 19.66 15.54 32.87
CA ARG A 758 19.83 14.53 33.92
C ARG A 758 21.22 14.52 34.53
N LYS A 759 22.25 14.81 33.73
CA LYS A 759 23.64 14.84 34.19
C LYS A 759 23.86 15.90 35.26
N ASP A 760 23.29 17.08 35.08
CA ASP A 760 23.53 18.25 35.93
C ASP A 760 22.44 18.42 37.00
N GLN A 761 21.24 17.90 36.74
CA GLN A 761 20.06 18.01 37.62
C GLN A 761 19.33 16.65 37.72
N PRO A 762 19.97 15.59 38.24
CA PRO A 762 19.38 14.26 38.29
C PRO A 762 18.05 14.22 39.08
N GLN A 763 17.90 15.07 40.09
CA GLN A 763 16.67 15.20 40.89
C GLN A 763 15.46 15.73 40.11
N ALA A 764 15.68 16.32 38.93
CA ALA A 764 14.59 16.76 38.04
C ALA A 764 14.06 15.62 37.16
N PHE A 765 14.70 14.44 37.22
CA PHE A 765 14.31 13.23 36.49
C PHE A 765 13.94 12.16 37.52
N GLY A 766 12.80 11.51 37.31
CA GLY A 766 12.21 10.52 38.23
C GLY A 766 12.94 9.19 38.27
#